data_AF-A0AAV7JEH1-F1
#
_entry.id   AF-A0AAV7JEH1-F1
#
_cell.length_a   1.000
_cell.length_b   1.000
_cell.length_c   1.000
_cell.angle_alpha   90.00
_cell.angle_beta   90.00
_cell.angle_gamma   90.00
#
_symmetry.space_group_name_H-M   'P 1'
#
loop_
_entity.id
_entity.type
_entity.pdbx_description
1 polymer ?
#
loop_
_entity_poly.entity_id
_entity_poly.type
_entity_poly.pdbx_seq_one_letter_code
_entity_poly.pdbx_strand_id
1 'polypeptide(L)'
;MVQEAEECYFTALRMCNTHADSLNNLANIKREQGSIDQAMTLYLRALEVYPEFAAAHSNLASILQMQGKLQEALQHYKEAIRIHPGFADAYSNMGNTLKEMLDTQGAIQCYLRAIQINPAFAEGHSHLASIYKDTGNVMEAIKSYRMALKLKSEFPDAYCNLVHCLQIVCDWTDYENRLSKLTDIVKDQVSKNRLPSVHPHHSMLYPLTHNLRKAIAVRHAALCQEKIAILHKPTYAHNRDKNTGSRLRIGYVSSDFCNHPTSHLMQSIPGFHSRDKYEIFCYALTPDDNTSFRKKILQESEHFIDLSQIPDNGDAADKIYKDGIQILINMNGYTKGARNEIFALKPAPIQVMWLGYPGTSGANYMDYIVTDSITSPADLTDQYSEKLAYMPNTFFVGDHRYMFPHLLLEGSGTDQTEEIKVIDSQAGVIQINNKVHWPMHVSIIQTMMQNSKIQAGVIQGQTQTLIFDQTVTPTIPRSLPLTLRSQYSLPEKAIIFCNFNQLYKIDPPTLKSWVDIMKRVPDSVLWLLKFPVAGEANVLLAVQQMDLDPSRVIFSNVAAKEEHVRRGRLADICLDTPLCNGHTTSMDVLWAGTPVITMKMETLASRVASSQLTTLGFPELIASTRDEYIDIAVRYAADPVMLKQLKTRIKAARMTSPLFDTQLYTKNLENLYMKMWKRYENGETADHILN
;
A
#
# COMPACT_ATOMS: atom_id res chain seq x y z
N MET A 1 9.57 -34.40 26.29
CA MET A 1 8.25 -34.48 25.63
C MET A 1 8.34 -34.71 24.12
N VAL A 2 8.83 -33.79 23.27
CA VAL A 2 8.82 -34.00 21.79
C VAL A 2 9.75 -35.14 21.34
N GLN A 3 10.98 -35.21 21.85
CA GLN A 3 11.92 -36.31 21.52
C GLN A 3 11.40 -37.67 22.01
N GLU A 4 10.80 -37.74 23.19
CA GLU A 4 10.20 -38.96 23.72
C GLU A 4 9.00 -39.42 22.88
N ALA A 5 8.16 -38.49 22.43
CA ALA A 5 7.05 -38.81 21.52
C ALA A 5 7.57 -39.34 20.17
N GLU A 6 8.62 -38.71 19.64
CA GLU A 6 9.28 -39.15 18.42
C GLU A 6 9.85 -40.58 18.54
N GLU A 7 10.54 -40.89 19.64
CA GLU A 7 11.06 -42.23 19.93
C GLU A 7 9.95 -43.27 20.09
N CYS A 8 8.83 -42.91 20.71
CA CYS A 8 7.64 -43.76 20.82
C CYS A 8 7.07 -44.08 19.43
N TYR A 9 6.93 -43.10 18.54
CA TYR A 9 6.46 -43.35 17.17
C TYR A 9 7.45 -44.19 16.35
N PHE A 10 8.77 -43.96 16.50
CA PHE A 10 9.78 -44.83 15.88
C PHE A 10 9.71 -46.27 16.41
N THR A 11 9.46 -46.45 17.70
CA THR A 11 9.28 -47.79 18.28
C THR A 11 8.03 -48.46 17.75
N ALA A 12 6.91 -47.75 17.67
CA ALA A 12 5.68 -48.25 17.04
C ALA A 12 5.92 -48.65 15.56
N LEU A 13 6.66 -47.85 14.80
CA LEU A 13 6.98 -48.13 13.39
C LEU A 13 8.01 -49.26 13.21
N ARG A 14 8.87 -49.52 14.21
CA ARG A 14 9.73 -50.70 14.24
C ARG A 14 8.93 -51.98 14.48
N MET A 15 7.88 -51.91 15.29
CA MET A 15 6.99 -53.04 15.57
C MET A 15 5.97 -53.28 14.43
N CYS A 16 5.46 -52.21 13.84
CA CYS A 16 4.52 -52.23 12.71
C CYS A 16 4.84 -51.07 11.75
N ASN A 17 5.58 -51.38 10.69
CA ASN A 17 6.04 -50.38 9.71
C ASN A 17 4.91 -49.79 8.86
N THR A 18 3.70 -50.38 8.91
CA THR A 18 2.46 -49.93 8.25
C THR A 18 1.45 -49.33 9.23
N HIS A 19 1.87 -48.76 10.36
CA HIS A 19 0.94 -48.09 11.27
C HIS A 19 0.71 -46.62 10.83
N ALA A 20 -0.39 -46.37 10.12
CA ALA A 20 -0.70 -45.07 9.50
C ALA A 20 -0.73 -43.90 10.48
N ASP A 21 -1.36 -44.05 11.66
CA ASP A 21 -1.41 -43.00 12.68
C ASP A 21 -0.02 -42.61 13.20
N SER A 22 0.87 -43.59 13.40
CA SER A 22 2.25 -43.29 13.81
C SER A 22 3.03 -42.57 12.72
N LEU A 23 2.81 -42.93 11.44
CA LEU A 23 3.43 -42.21 10.31
C LEU A 23 2.94 -40.75 10.27
N ASN A 24 1.63 -40.50 10.38
CA ASN A 24 1.05 -39.17 10.38
C ASN A 24 1.51 -38.32 11.60
N ASN A 25 1.55 -38.92 12.79
CA ASN A 25 1.99 -38.19 13.99
C ASN A 25 3.48 -37.88 13.96
N LEU A 26 4.31 -38.81 13.48
CA LEU A 26 5.73 -38.55 13.24
C LEU A 26 5.92 -37.44 12.19
N ALA A 27 5.11 -37.44 11.13
CA ALA A 27 5.12 -36.38 10.12
C ALA A 27 4.77 -35.01 10.72
N ASN A 28 3.77 -34.93 11.62
CA ASN A 28 3.43 -33.71 12.34
C ASN A 28 4.64 -33.18 13.15
N ILE A 29 5.33 -34.07 13.88
CA ILE A 29 6.55 -33.70 14.61
C ILE A 29 7.64 -33.18 13.66
N LYS A 30 7.88 -33.88 12.54
CA LYS A 30 8.86 -33.44 11.54
C LYS A 30 8.51 -32.09 10.94
N ARG A 31 7.23 -31.82 10.70
CA ARG A 31 6.75 -30.51 10.24
C ARG A 31 7.02 -29.43 11.28
N GLU A 32 6.71 -29.67 12.55
CA GLU A 32 6.99 -28.73 13.65
C GLU A 32 8.49 -28.48 13.87
N GLN A 33 9.33 -29.48 13.60
CA GLN A 33 10.79 -29.37 13.58
C GLN A 33 11.34 -28.66 12.32
N GLY A 34 10.49 -28.28 11.36
CA GLY A 34 10.89 -27.67 10.08
C GLY A 34 11.47 -28.65 9.05
N SER A 35 11.46 -29.96 9.34
CA SER A 35 11.90 -31.02 8.42
C SER A 35 10.78 -31.38 7.42
N ILE A 36 10.44 -30.44 6.54
CA ILE A 36 9.27 -30.51 5.64
C ILE A 36 9.32 -31.72 4.69
N ASP A 37 10.47 -32.06 4.11
CA ASP A 37 10.58 -33.21 3.18
C ASP A 37 10.35 -34.55 3.87
N GLN A 38 10.84 -34.68 5.10
CA GLN A 38 10.61 -35.87 5.91
C GLN A 38 9.13 -35.97 6.28
N ALA A 39 8.51 -34.85 6.68
CA ALA A 39 7.08 -34.80 6.96
C ALA A 39 6.25 -35.22 5.72
N MET A 40 6.55 -34.67 4.55
CA MET A 40 5.86 -34.99 3.30
C MET A 40 6.00 -36.47 2.95
N THR A 41 7.21 -37.02 3.03
CA THR A 41 7.48 -38.45 2.79
C THR A 41 6.68 -39.33 3.75
N LEU A 42 6.60 -38.96 5.03
CA LEU A 42 5.85 -39.70 6.04
C LEU A 42 4.33 -39.61 5.82
N TYR A 43 3.79 -38.45 5.41
CA TYR A 43 2.38 -38.33 5.04
C TYR A 43 2.03 -39.17 3.80
N LEU A 44 2.86 -39.15 2.76
CA LEU A 44 2.67 -39.97 1.57
C LEU A 44 2.66 -41.47 1.93
N ARG A 45 3.63 -41.92 2.75
CA ARG A 45 3.64 -43.30 3.27
C ARG A 45 2.40 -43.62 4.11
N ALA A 46 1.91 -42.68 4.91
CA ALA A 46 0.67 -42.89 5.67
C ALA A 46 -0.52 -43.11 4.74
N LEU A 47 -0.59 -42.38 3.63
CA LEU A 47 -1.64 -42.51 2.60
C LEU A 47 -1.49 -43.75 1.71
N GLU A 48 -0.26 -44.21 1.46
CA GLU A 48 -0.01 -45.51 0.79
C GLU A 48 -0.54 -46.67 1.64
N VAL A 49 -0.35 -46.60 2.95
CA VAL A 49 -0.81 -47.60 3.92
C VAL A 49 -2.33 -47.52 4.12
N TYR A 50 -2.87 -46.30 4.25
CA TYR A 50 -4.29 -46.07 4.48
C TYR A 50 -4.79 -44.90 3.62
N PRO A 51 -5.30 -45.17 2.40
CA PRO A 51 -5.76 -44.13 1.48
C PRO A 51 -6.93 -43.30 2.01
N GLU A 52 -7.84 -43.88 2.79
CA GLU A 52 -8.99 -43.15 3.38
C GLU A 52 -8.60 -42.40 4.67
N PHE A 53 -7.35 -41.93 4.82
CA PHE A 53 -6.91 -41.20 6.01
C PHE A 53 -7.10 -39.69 5.86
N ALA A 54 -8.28 -39.18 6.25
CA ALA A 54 -8.64 -37.76 6.10
C ALA A 54 -7.62 -36.78 6.72
N ALA A 55 -7.09 -37.09 7.91
CA ALA A 55 -6.12 -36.22 8.58
C ALA A 55 -4.79 -36.12 7.82
N ALA A 56 -4.28 -37.24 7.28
CA ALA A 56 -3.05 -37.24 6.49
C ALA A 56 -3.22 -36.47 5.17
N HIS A 57 -4.38 -36.60 4.49
CA HIS A 57 -4.71 -35.76 3.33
C HIS A 57 -4.70 -34.26 3.67
N SER A 58 -5.37 -33.85 4.75
CA SER A 58 -5.42 -32.45 5.18
C SER A 58 -4.03 -31.90 5.56
N ASN A 59 -3.21 -32.69 6.26
CA ASN A 59 -1.87 -32.28 6.64
C ASN A 59 -0.90 -32.18 5.46
N LEU A 60 -0.97 -33.11 4.51
CA LEU A 60 -0.21 -33.05 3.26
C LEU A 60 -0.62 -31.83 2.42
N ALA A 61 -1.93 -31.55 2.32
CA ALA A 61 -2.44 -30.38 1.64
C ALA A 61 -1.88 -29.06 2.23
N SER A 62 -1.76 -28.97 3.56
CA SER A 62 -1.16 -27.82 4.22
C SER A 62 0.31 -27.61 3.84
N ILE A 63 1.10 -28.68 3.68
CA ILE A 63 2.48 -28.57 3.19
C ILE A 63 2.51 -28.13 1.72
N LEU A 64 1.68 -28.72 0.88
CA LEU A 64 1.59 -28.36 -0.54
C LEU A 64 1.17 -26.89 -0.71
N GLN A 65 0.26 -26.39 0.13
CA GLN A 65 -0.12 -24.99 0.18
C GLN A 65 1.09 -24.10 0.53
N MET A 66 1.87 -24.45 1.56
CA MET A 66 3.09 -23.70 1.91
C MET A 66 4.14 -23.68 0.79
N GLN A 67 4.19 -24.74 -0.02
CA GLN A 67 5.03 -24.83 -1.21
C GLN A 67 4.48 -24.06 -2.42
N GLY A 68 3.29 -23.46 -2.32
CA GLY A 68 2.63 -22.78 -3.45
C GLY A 68 1.96 -23.73 -4.45
N LYS A 69 1.92 -25.03 -4.19
CA LYS A 69 1.24 -26.04 -5.02
C LYS A 69 -0.26 -26.07 -4.73
N LEU A 70 -0.93 -24.93 -4.94
CA LEU A 70 -2.30 -24.68 -4.49
C LEU A 70 -3.32 -25.65 -5.10
N GLN A 71 -3.14 -26.06 -6.35
CA GLN A 71 -4.04 -27.02 -7.02
C GLN A 71 -3.95 -28.42 -6.42
N GLU A 72 -2.73 -28.90 -6.14
CA GLU A 72 -2.51 -30.20 -5.49
C GLU A 72 -3.06 -30.16 -4.04
N ALA A 73 -2.80 -29.08 -3.32
CA ALA A 73 -3.37 -28.86 -1.98
C ALA A 73 -4.90 -28.94 -1.99
N LEU A 74 -5.55 -28.27 -2.95
CA LEU A 74 -7.00 -28.29 -3.10
C LEU A 74 -7.55 -29.71 -3.36
N GLN A 75 -6.85 -30.53 -4.15
CA GLN A 75 -7.25 -31.93 -4.38
C GLN A 75 -7.20 -32.74 -3.08
N HIS A 76 -6.11 -32.63 -2.31
CA HIS A 76 -6.00 -33.35 -1.04
C HIS A 76 -7.00 -32.86 0.02
N TYR A 77 -7.31 -31.56 0.09
CA TYR A 77 -8.37 -31.07 0.97
C TYR A 77 -9.76 -31.61 0.58
N LYS A 78 -10.08 -31.63 -0.72
CA LYS A 78 -11.33 -32.22 -1.22
C LYS A 78 -11.45 -33.69 -0.85
N GLU A 79 -10.35 -34.43 -0.92
CA GLU A 79 -10.32 -35.85 -0.54
C GLU A 79 -10.51 -36.03 0.98
N ALA A 80 -9.84 -35.23 1.81
CA ALA A 80 -10.07 -35.22 3.25
C ALA A 80 -11.54 -34.97 3.62
N ILE A 81 -12.19 -34.03 2.90
CA ILE A 81 -13.61 -33.69 3.08
C ILE A 81 -14.53 -34.79 2.56
N ARG A 82 -14.18 -35.47 1.45
CA ARG A 82 -14.93 -36.60 0.91
C ARG A 82 -14.99 -37.74 1.92
N ILE A 83 -13.84 -38.05 2.53
CA ILE A 83 -13.69 -39.10 3.54
C ILE A 83 -14.40 -38.70 4.85
N HIS A 84 -14.21 -37.45 5.30
CA HIS A 84 -14.83 -36.93 6.51
C HIS A 84 -15.57 -35.62 6.26
N PRO A 85 -16.87 -35.65 5.89
CA PRO A 85 -17.66 -34.46 5.59
C PRO A 85 -17.87 -33.49 6.77
N GLY A 86 -17.58 -33.94 8.00
CA GLY A 86 -17.61 -33.14 9.23
C GLY A 86 -16.28 -32.49 9.59
N PHE A 87 -15.27 -32.53 8.70
CA PHE A 87 -13.92 -32.04 9.02
C PHE A 87 -13.81 -30.51 8.90
N ALA A 88 -14.25 -29.78 9.93
CA ALA A 88 -14.28 -28.31 9.93
C ALA A 88 -12.91 -27.66 9.62
N ASP A 89 -11.81 -28.19 10.18
CA ASP A 89 -10.46 -27.69 9.90
C ASP A 89 -10.05 -27.83 8.43
N ALA A 90 -10.41 -28.94 7.77
CA ALA A 90 -10.12 -29.15 6.35
C ALA A 90 -10.88 -28.13 5.48
N TYR A 91 -12.15 -27.84 5.79
CA TYR A 91 -12.87 -26.76 5.11
C TYR A 91 -12.21 -25.41 5.34
N SER A 92 -11.80 -25.10 6.58
CA SER A 92 -11.12 -23.84 6.90
C SER A 92 -9.82 -23.66 6.12
N ASN A 93 -8.97 -24.69 6.10
CA ASN A 93 -7.68 -24.63 5.42
C ASN A 93 -7.84 -24.64 3.89
N MET A 94 -8.82 -25.38 3.36
CA MET A 94 -9.22 -25.28 1.95
C MET A 94 -9.67 -23.87 1.59
N GLY A 95 -10.41 -23.20 2.48
CA GLY A 95 -10.80 -21.80 2.32
C GLY A 95 -9.59 -20.86 2.23
N ASN A 96 -8.55 -21.08 3.04
CA ASN A 96 -7.30 -20.32 2.96
C ASN A 96 -6.59 -20.55 1.61
N THR A 97 -6.58 -21.79 1.12
CA THR A 97 -6.00 -22.12 -0.21
C THR A 97 -6.77 -21.43 -1.34
N LEU A 98 -8.11 -21.47 -1.32
CA LEU A 98 -8.95 -20.77 -2.30
C LEU A 98 -8.76 -19.25 -2.25
N LYS A 99 -8.58 -18.70 -1.04
CA LYS A 99 -8.26 -17.28 -0.86
C LYS A 99 -6.93 -16.91 -1.53
N GLU A 100 -5.89 -17.73 -1.39
CA GLU A 100 -4.60 -17.53 -2.07
C GLU A 100 -4.73 -17.65 -3.59
N MET A 101 -5.63 -18.51 -4.08
CA MET A 101 -5.99 -18.64 -5.49
C MET A 101 -6.91 -17.51 -6.00
N LEU A 102 -7.24 -16.52 -5.17
CA LEU A 102 -8.18 -15.42 -5.44
C LEU A 102 -9.64 -15.86 -5.68
N ASP A 103 -9.99 -17.11 -5.41
CA ASP A 103 -11.38 -17.59 -5.38
C ASP A 103 -12.06 -17.19 -4.07
N THR A 104 -12.44 -15.92 -4.02
CA THR A 104 -13.03 -15.29 -2.84
C THR A 104 -14.35 -15.94 -2.44
N GLN A 105 -15.20 -16.29 -3.41
CA GLN A 105 -16.52 -16.85 -3.14
C GLN A 105 -16.40 -18.29 -2.62
N GLY A 106 -15.53 -19.10 -3.24
CA GLY A 106 -15.24 -20.45 -2.76
C GLY A 106 -14.67 -20.44 -1.34
N ALA A 107 -13.75 -19.52 -1.05
CA ALA A 107 -13.20 -19.36 0.30
C ALA A 107 -14.28 -19.02 1.35
N ILE A 108 -15.17 -18.05 1.07
CA ILE A 108 -16.29 -17.69 1.96
C ILE A 108 -17.19 -18.91 2.22
N GLN A 109 -17.55 -19.66 1.18
CA GLN A 109 -18.39 -20.87 1.32
C GLN A 109 -17.72 -21.92 2.22
N CYS A 110 -16.41 -22.11 2.08
CA CYS A 110 -15.66 -23.04 2.92
C CYS A 110 -15.67 -22.63 4.40
N TYR A 111 -15.41 -21.35 4.70
CA TYR A 111 -15.44 -20.87 6.08
C TYR A 111 -16.84 -20.96 6.70
N LEU A 112 -17.88 -20.57 5.95
CA LEU A 112 -19.27 -20.69 6.41
C LEU A 112 -19.63 -22.16 6.69
N ARG A 113 -19.17 -23.09 5.84
CA ARG A 113 -19.40 -24.51 6.06
C ARG A 113 -18.66 -25.04 7.29
N ALA A 114 -17.41 -24.63 7.51
CA ALA A 114 -16.65 -24.96 8.72
C ALA A 114 -17.37 -24.49 9.99
N ILE A 115 -17.90 -23.26 9.97
CA ILE A 115 -18.69 -22.68 11.08
C ILE A 115 -20.03 -23.40 11.26
N GLN A 116 -20.69 -23.82 10.18
CA GLN A 116 -21.94 -24.57 10.27
C GLN A 116 -21.73 -25.95 10.91
N ILE A 117 -20.61 -26.61 10.59
CA ILE A 117 -20.23 -27.91 11.16
C ILE A 117 -19.85 -27.75 12.63
N ASN A 118 -19.06 -26.72 12.96
CA ASN A 118 -18.64 -26.41 14.31
C ASN A 118 -18.85 -24.91 14.62
N PRO A 119 -20.01 -24.53 15.20
CA PRO A 119 -20.30 -23.13 15.53
C PRO A 119 -19.33 -22.49 16.54
N ALA A 120 -18.64 -23.30 17.34
CA ALA A 120 -17.66 -22.86 18.33
C ALA A 120 -16.24 -22.73 17.76
N PHE A 121 -16.07 -22.89 16.44
CA PHE A 121 -14.77 -22.83 15.77
C PHE A 121 -14.27 -21.38 15.58
N ALA A 122 -13.51 -20.88 16.56
CA ALA A 122 -13.03 -19.50 16.60
C ALA A 122 -12.17 -19.14 15.38
N GLU A 123 -11.31 -20.05 14.93
CA GLU A 123 -10.43 -19.89 13.77
C GLU A 123 -11.25 -19.69 12.49
N GLY A 124 -12.34 -20.44 12.30
CA GLY A 124 -13.26 -20.27 11.16
C GLY A 124 -13.89 -18.87 11.12
N HIS A 125 -14.34 -18.35 12.26
CA HIS A 125 -14.84 -16.98 12.36
C HIS A 125 -13.76 -15.93 12.05
N SER A 126 -12.51 -16.16 12.50
CA SER A 126 -11.37 -15.28 12.21
C SER A 126 -10.99 -15.26 10.72
N HIS A 127 -10.98 -16.43 10.06
CA HIS A 127 -10.72 -16.52 8.62
C HIS A 127 -11.84 -15.88 7.79
N LEU A 128 -13.10 -16.10 8.18
CA LEU A 128 -14.26 -15.43 7.57
C LEU A 128 -14.17 -13.90 7.74
N ALA A 129 -13.80 -13.43 8.93
CA ALA A 129 -13.59 -12.02 9.18
C ALA A 129 -12.47 -11.43 8.30
N SER A 130 -11.36 -12.17 8.12
CA SER A 130 -10.26 -11.72 7.27
C SER A 130 -10.70 -11.55 5.82
N ILE A 131 -11.50 -12.46 5.26
CA ILE A 131 -11.95 -12.34 3.87
C ILE A 131 -13.00 -11.23 3.70
N TYR A 132 -13.85 -11.00 4.70
CA TYR A 132 -14.73 -9.83 4.71
C TYR A 132 -13.95 -8.52 4.74
N LYS A 133 -12.88 -8.44 5.52
CA LYS A 133 -11.97 -7.29 5.54
C LYS A 133 -11.35 -7.06 4.16
N ASP A 134 -10.81 -8.11 3.54
CA ASP A 134 -10.11 -8.03 2.25
C ASP A 134 -11.03 -7.68 1.08
N THR A 135 -12.35 -7.94 1.22
CA THR A 135 -13.40 -7.57 0.26
C THR A 135 -14.08 -6.23 0.57
N GLY A 136 -13.64 -5.52 1.61
CA GLY A 136 -14.20 -4.21 2.00
C GLY A 136 -15.47 -4.28 2.86
N ASN A 137 -15.94 -5.48 3.21
CA ASN A 137 -17.08 -5.72 4.11
C ASN A 137 -16.67 -5.58 5.59
N VAL A 138 -16.09 -4.44 5.96
CA VAL A 138 -15.44 -4.22 7.26
C VAL A 138 -16.38 -4.42 8.44
N MET A 139 -17.66 -4.05 8.30
CA MET A 139 -18.64 -4.24 9.38
C MET A 139 -18.94 -5.72 9.67
N GLU A 140 -18.98 -6.57 8.64
CA GLU A 140 -19.12 -8.02 8.83
C GLU A 140 -17.82 -8.61 9.41
N ALA A 141 -16.65 -8.11 8.98
CA ALA A 141 -15.38 -8.49 9.59
C ALA A 141 -15.34 -8.19 11.10
N ILE A 142 -15.81 -7.01 11.53
CA ILE A 142 -15.89 -6.63 12.94
C ILE A 142 -16.79 -7.62 13.72
N LYS A 143 -17.97 -7.95 13.18
CA LYS A 143 -18.89 -8.90 13.83
C LYS A 143 -18.25 -10.28 13.98
N SER A 144 -17.64 -10.80 12.92
CA SER A 144 -16.99 -12.11 12.92
C SER A 144 -15.76 -12.16 13.83
N TYR A 145 -14.91 -11.12 13.86
CA TYR A 145 -13.80 -11.06 14.81
C TYR A 145 -14.27 -10.98 16.27
N ARG A 146 -15.33 -10.20 16.55
CA ARG A 146 -15.93 -10.17 17.90
C ARG A 146 -16.47 -11.55 18.31
N MET A 147 -17.05 -12.30 17.38
CA MET A 147 -17.48 -13.68 17.64
C MET A 147 -16.29 -14.61 17.91
N ALA A 148 -15.23 -14.53 17.10
CA ALA A 148 -14.00 -15.30 17.33
C ALA A 148 -13.42 -15.04 18.74
N LEU A 149 -13.36 -13.78 19.16
CA LEU A 149 -12.87 -13.39 20.49
C LEU A 149 -13.82 -13.76 21.63
N LYS A 150 -15.13 -13.86 21.37
CA LYS A 150 -16.10 -14.38 22.34
C LYS A 150 -15.92 -15.88 22.58
N LEU A 151 -15.59 -16.64 21.53
CA LEU A 151 -15.33 -18.07 21.60
C LEU A 151 -13.94 -18.38 22.18
N LYS A 152 -12.95 -17.53 21.87
CA LYS A 152 -11.56 -17.66 22.31
C LYS A 152 -10.99 -16.29 22.69
N SER A 153 -10.97 -15.99 23.98
CA SER A 153 -10.53 -14.66 24.49
C SER A 153 -9.06 -14.36 24.23
N GLU A 154 -8.19 -15.38 24.36
CA GLU A 154 -6.76 -15.29 24.06
C GLU A 154 -6.50 -15.65 22.59
N PHE A 155 -6.82 -14.70 21.70
CA PHE A 155 -6.63 -14.86 20.26
C PHE A 155 -5.96 -13.61 19.64
N PRO A 156 -4.62 -13.52 19.70
CA PRO A 156 -3.84 -12.37 19.22
C PRO A 156 -4.16 -11.93 17.79
N ASP A 157 -4.29 -12.87 16.85
CA ASP A 157 -4.56 -12.57 15.43
C ASP A 157 -5.94 -11.94 15.23
N ALA A 158 -6.97 -12.51 15.87
CA ALA A 158 -8.33 -11.96 15.81
C ALA A 158 -8.38 -10.59 16.50
N TYR A 159 -7.68 -10.42 17.62
CA TYR A 159 -7.62 -9.14 18.33
C TYR A 159 -6.95 -8.05 17.49
N CYS A 160 -5.74 -8.26 16.99
CA CYS A 160 -5.01 -7.25 16.23
C CYS A 160 -5.72 -6.90 14.92
N ASN A 161 -6.31 -7.87 14.24
CA ASN A 161 -7.12 -7.61 13.03
C ASN A 161 -8.42 -6.86 13.35
N LEU A 162 -9.07 -7.14 14.50
CA LEU A 162 -10.20 -6.35 14.97
C LEU A 162 -9.78 -4.90 15.24
N VAL A 163 -8.67 -4.67 15.96
CA VAL A 163 -8.15 -3.32 16.21
C VAL A 163 -7.96 -2.57 14.88
N HIS A 164 -7.41 -3.23 13.87
CA HIS A 164 -7.25 -2.63 12.55
C HIS A 164 -8.60 -2.32 11.87
N CYS A 165 -9.59 -3.21 11.95
CA CYS A 165 -10.94 -2.94 11.41
C CYS A 165 -11.59 -1.74 12.11
N LEU A 166 -11.42 -1.62 13.43
CA LEU A 166 -11.93 -0.49 14.21
C LEU A 166 -11.20 0.82 13.83
N GLN A 167 -9.89 0.77 13.60
CA GLN A 167 -9.12 1.90 13.06
C GLN A 167 -9.65 2.32 11.67
N ILE A 168 -9.96 1.36 10.79
CA ILE A 168 -10.49 1.63 9.44
C ILE A 168 -11.79 2.45 9.48
N VAL A 169 -12.67 2.17 10.44
CA VAL A 169 -13.97 2.84 10.58
C VAL A 169 -13.98 3.95 11.64
N CYS A 170 -12.82 4.38 12.14
CA CYS A 170 -12.73 5.37 13.22
C CYS A 170 -13.55 5.02 14.48
N ASP A 171 -13.71 3.74 14.80
CA ASP A 171 -14.27 3.33 16.09
C ASP A 171 -13.18 3.43 17.16
N TRP A 172 -13.19 4.55 17.88
CA TRP A 172 -12.23 4.84 18.96
C TRP A 172 -12.75 4.45 20.35
N THR A 173 -13.74 3.58 20.43
CA THR A 173 -14.16 3.00 21.72
C THR A 173 -12.95 2.32 22.39
N ASP A 174 -12.65 2.73 23.63
CA ASP A 174 -11.55 2.18 24.44
C ASP A 174 -10.16 2.26 23.76
N TYR A 175 -9.93 3.34 22.99
CA TYR A 175 -8.76 3.51 22.12
C TYR A 175 -7.41 3.23 22.81
N GLU A 176 -7.14 3.92 23.92
CA GLU A 176 -5.84 3.83 24.63
C GLU A 176 -5.58 2.42 25.19
N ASN A 177 -6.55 1.85 25.90
CA ASN A 177 -6.41 0.50 26.46
C ASN A 177 -6.23 -0.56 25.37
N ARG A 178 -6.95 -0.41 24.25
CA ARG A 178 -6.84 -1.30 23.09
C ARG A 178 -5.46 -1.25 22.45
N LEU A 179 -4.88 -0.06 22.31
CA LEU A 179 -3.53 0.09 21.78
C LEU A 179 -2.45 -0.39 22.75
N SER A 180 -2.65 -0.20 24.06
CA SER A 180 -1.78 -0.77 25.08
C SER A 180 -1.77 -2.30 25.00
N LYS A 181 -2.95 -2.93 24.98
CA LYS A 181 -3.07 -4.39 24.86
C LYS A 181 -2.46 -4.93 23.56
N LEU A 182 -2.67 -4.26 22.43
CA LEU A 182 -2.03 -4.62 21.16
C LEU A 182 -0.50 -4.56 21.27
N THR A 183 0.03 -3.53 21.92
CA THR A 183 1.48 -3.36 22.13
C THR A 183 2.04 -4.49 22.99
N ASP A 184 1.33 -4.90 24.05
CA ASP A 184 1.76 -6.00 24.92
C ASP A 184 1.71 -7.35 24.21
N ILE A 185 0.70 -7.59 23.37
CA ILE A 185 0.63 -8.77 22.49
C ILE A 185 1.87 -8.84 21.59
N VAL A 186 2.22 -7.74 20.93
CA VAL A 186 3.41 -7.69 20.05
C VAL A 186 4.69 -7.96 20.83
N LYS A 187 4.87 -7.33 22.00
CA LYS A 187 6.05 -7.58 22.87
C LYS A 187 6.16 -9.05 23.25
N ASP A 188 5.06 -9.67 23.68
CA ASP A 188 5.02 -11.08 24.04
C ASP A 188 5.41 -11.98 22.86
N GLN A 189 4.79 -11.78 21.69
CA GLN A 189 5.07 -12.56 20.49
C GLN A 189 6.51 -12.43 20.01
N VAL A 190 7.05 -11.20 19.97
CA VAL A 190 8.44 -10.94 19.59
C VAL A 190 9.40 -11.62 20.56
N SER A 191 9.15 -11.54 21.87
CA SER A 191 9.99 -12.18 22.90
C SER A 191 10.01 -13.71 22.80
N LYS A 192 8.90 -14.31 22.33
CA LYS A 192 8.74 -15.76 22.14
C LYS A 192 9.13 -16.23 20.73
N ASN A 193 9.77 -15.39 19.93
CA ASN A 193 10.18 -15.72 18.56
C ASN A 193 8.99 -16.16 17.67
N ARG A 194 7.78 -15.67 17.95
CA ARG A 194 6.56 -15.95 17.17
C ARG A 194 6.36 -14.89 16.09
N LEU A 195 5.67 -15.24 15.01
CA LEU A 195 5.20 -14.28 14.02
C LEU A 195 4.21 -13.31 14.71
N PRO A 196 4.48 -11.99 14.70
CA PRO A 196 3.57 -11.04 15.32
C PRO A 196 2.24 -10.94 14.57
N SER A 197 1.15 -10.80 15.30
CA SER A 197 -0.21 -10.64 14.75
C SER A 197 -0.44 -9.28 14.08
N VAL A 198 0.40 -8.29 14.38
CA VAL A 198 0.39 -7.00 13.71
C VAL A 198 1.18 -7.10 12.41
N HIS A 199 0.48 -6.89 11.30
CA HIS A 199 1.10 -6.85 9.98
C HIS A 199 2.08 -5.66 9.85
N PRO A 200 3.22 -5.77 9.12
CA PRO A 200 4.22 -4.71 9.05
C PRO A 200 3.64 -3.39 8.54
N HIS A 201 2.80 -3.46 7.51
CA HIS A 201 2.10 -2.29 6.94
C HIS A 201 1.14 -1.60 7.92
N HIS A 202 0.76 -2.19 9.05
CA HIS A 202 -0.10 -1.53 10.04
C HIS A 202 0.70 -0.99 11.23
N SER A 203 1.95 -1.43 11.40
CA SER A 203 2.76 -1.13 12.57
C SER A 203 3.03 0.36 12.80
N MET A 204 2.98 1.19 11.73
CA MET A 204 3.13 2.65 11.85
C MET A 204 1.91 3.34 12.45
N LEU A 205 0.73 2.70 12.45
CA LEU A 205 -0.50 3.27 13.00
C LEU A 205 -0.60 3.12 14.52
N TYR A 206 0.30 2.37 15.14
CA TYR A 206 0.24 1.99 16.55
C TYR A 206 1.44 2.55 17.32
N PRO A 207 1.31 2.78 18.64
CA PRO A 207 2.35 3.34 19.50
C PRO A 207 3.43 2.30 19.85
N LEU A 208 3.96 1.62 18.84
CA LEU A 208 5.06 0.68 18.93
C LEU A 208 6.39 1.44 18.94
N THR A 209 7.42 0.87 19.55
CA THR A 209 8.79 1.40 19.41
C THR A 209 9.35 1.08 18.03
N HIS A 210 10.37 1.81 17.57
CA HIS A 210 11.07 1.51 16.31
C HIS A 210 11.58 0.07 16.25
N ASN A 211 12.14 -0.42 17.37
CA ASN A 211 12.62 -1.80 17.48
C ASN A 211 11.51 -2.83 17.29
N LEU A 212 10.31 -2.59 17.83
CA LEU A 212 9.18 -3.50 17.62
C LEU A 212 8.68 -3.47 16.17
N ARG A 213 8.60 -2.29 15.53
CA ARG A 213 8.22 -2.19 14.11
C ARG A 213 9.21 -2.94 13.21
N LYS A 214 10.51 -2.74 13.45
CA LYS A 214 11.58 -3.47 12.76
C LYS A 214 11.50 -4.97 13.03
N ALA A 215 11.31 -5.39 14.29
CA ALA A 215 11.18 -6.81 14.64
C ALA A 215 9.98 -7.50 13.98
N ILE A 216 8.85 -6.80 13.85
CA ILE A 216 7.69 -7.27 13.07
C ILE A 216 8.12 -7.55 11.62
N ALA A 217 8.75 -6.57 10.97
CA ALA A 217 9.22 -6.72 9.60
C ALA A 217 10.23 -7.87 9.44
N VAL A 218 11.23 -7.97 10.35
CA VAL A 218 12.22 -9.07 10.36
C VAL A 218 11.54 -10.45 10.39
N ARG A 219 10.48 -10.63 11.19
CA ARG A 219 9.77 -11.91 11.26
C ARG A 219 9.00 -12.24 9.99
N HIS A 220 8.41 -11.25 9.35
CA HIS A 220 7.77 -11.46 8.05
C HIS A 220 8.80 -11.75 6.94
N ALA A 221 9.99 -11.14 6.98
CA ALA A 221 11.09 -11.47 6.08
C ALA A 221 11.60 -12.91 6.30
N ALA A 222 11.75 -13.33 7.56
CA ALA A 222 12.14 -14.70 7.91
C ALA A 222 11.13 -15.73 7.39
N LEU A 223 9.83 -15.45 7.48
CA LEU A 223 8.79 -16.31 6.91
C LEU A 223 8.97 -16.48 5.38
N CYS A 224 9.33 -15.44 4.65
CA CYS A 224 9.64 -15.57 3.22
C CYS A 224 10.85 -16.49 2.99
N GLN A 225 11.88 -16.41 3.83
CA GLN A 225 13.05 -17.29 3.77
C GLN A 225 12.69 -18.75 4.07
N GLU A 226 11.86 -18.99 5.09
CA GLU A 226 11.36 -20.32 5.44
C GLU A 226 10.58 -20.94 4.27
N LYS A 227 9.71 -20.17 3.61
CA LYS A 227 8.96 -20.64 2.44
C LYS A 227 9.88 -21.03 1.27
N ILE A 228 10.90 -20.22 0.97
CA ILE A 228 11.80 -20.51 -0.17
C ILE A 228 12.84 -21.59 0.15
N ALA A 229 13.18 -21.81 1.43
CA ALA A 229 14.11 -22.87 1.82
C ALA A 229 13.61 -24.26 1.39
N ILE A 230 12.28 -24.44 1.37
CA ILE A 230 11.61 -25.68 0.94
C ILE A 230 11.77 -25.93 -0.57
N LEU A 231 12.13 -24.91 -1.36
CA LEU A 231 12.35 -25.07 -2.81
C LEU A 231 13.68 -25.76 -3.13
N HIS A 232 14.60 -25.93 -2.16
CA HIS A 232 15.93 -26.55 -2.35
C HIS A 232 16.73 -26.00 -3.53
N LYS A 233 16.54 -24.72 -3.84
CA LYS A 233 17.12 -24.08 -5.01
C LYS A 233 18.58 -23.69 -4.75
N PRO A 234 19.52 -23.93 -5.69
CA PRO A 234 20.89 -23.47 -5.54
C PRO A 234 20.97 -21.94 -5.50
N THR A 235 21.95 -21.41 -4.76
CA THR A 235 22.19 -19.97 -4.68
C THR A 235 22.67 -19.40 -6.02
N TYR A 236 22.20 -18.22 -6.41
CA TYR A 236 22.66 -17.53 -7.60
C TYR A 236 24.11 -17.05 -7.46
N ALA A 237 24.89 -17.20 -8.55
CA ALA A 237 26.28 -16.79 -8.61
C ALA A 237 26.41 -15.44 -9.32
N HIS A 238 26.65 -14.38 -8.55
CA HIS A 238 26.78 -13.03 -9.09
C HIS A 238 28.24 -12.73 -9.45
N ASN A 239 28.55 -12.63 -10.75
CA ASN A 239 29.90 -12.29 -11.21
C ASN A 239 30.12 -10.78 -11.17
N ARG A 240 31.08 -10.34 -10.34
CA ARG A 240 31.46 -8.92 -10.18
C ARG A 240 32.19 -8.34 -11.39
N ASP A 241 32.94 -9.17 -12.12
CA ASP A 241 33.77 -8.78 -13.26
C ASP A 241 33.01 -8.72 -14.59
N LYS A 242 31.75 -9.22 -14.62
CA LYS A 242 30.86 -9.12 -15.78
C LYS A 242 30.24 -7.72 -15.89
N ASN A 243 31.08 -6.70 -15.96
CA ASN A 243 30.69 -5.43 -16.56
C ASN A 243 31.30 -5.39 -17.97
N THR A 244 30.69 -6.13 -18.91
CA THR A 244 31.14 -6.21 -20.31
C THR A 244 30.79 -4.95 -21.09
N GLY A 245 31.09 -3.76 -20.54
CA GLY A 245 30.91 -2.46 -21.22
C GLY A 245 29.47 -2.15 -21.65
N SER A 246 28.47 -2.87 -21.11
CA SER A 246 27.06 -2.72 -21.44
C SER A 246 26.31 -1.97 -20.34
N ARG A 247 25.18 -1.36 -20.70
CA ARG A 247 24.27 -0.60 -19.82
C ARG A 247 23.94 -1.34 -18.51
N LEU A 248 23.78 -0.59 -17.42
CA LEU A 248 23.33 -1.12 -16.12
C LEU A 248 21.85 -1.54 -16.19
N ARG A 249 21.57 -2.80 -15.93
CA ARG A 249 20.22 -3.39 -15.94
C ARG A 249 19.53 -3.19 -14.60
N ILE A 250 18.39 -2.51 -14.64
CA ILE A 250 17.56 -2.20 -13.48
C ILE A 250 16.21 -2.88 -13.67
N GLY A 251 15.80 -3.68 -12.69
CA GLY A 251 14.51 -4.36 -12.67
C GLY A 251 13.56 -3.77 -11.64
N TYR A 252 12.43 -3.20 -12.07
CA TYR A 252 11.36 -2.74 -11.19
C TYR A 252 10.32 -3.84 -11.00
N VAL A 253 10.14 -4.34 -9.77
CA VAL A 253 9.16 -5.39 -9.46
C VAL A 253 7.97 -4.79 -8.72
N SER A 254 6.77 -4.95 -9.27
CA SER A 254 5.57 -4.36 -8.69
C SER A 254 4.30 -5.15 -9.02
N SER A 255 3.41 -5.31 -8.03
CA SER A 255 2.01 -5.69 -8.26
C SER A 255 1.13 -4.54 -8.76
N ASP A 256 1.71 -3.34 -8.85
CA ASP A 256 0.94 -2.09 -8.94
C ASP A 256 1.11 -1.37 -10.28
N PHE A 257 1.62 -2.07 -11.29
CA PHE A 257 1.61 -1.64 -12.69
C PHE A 257 0.20 -1.79 -13.28
N CYS A 258 -0.71 -0.99 -12.74
CA CYS A 258 -2.16 -1.00 -12.93
C CYS A 258 -2.72 0.36 -12.45
N ASN A 259 -4.04 0.54 -12.37
CA ASN A 259 -4.65 1.71 -11.75
C ASN A 259 -4.47 1.70 -10.22
N HIS A 260 -3.25 1.99 -9.78
CA HIS A 260 -2.82 2.01 -8.40
C HIS A 260 -1.98 3.27 -8.12
N PRO A 261 -2.00 3.81 -6.89
CA PRO A 261 -1.19 4.97 -6.51
C PRO A 261 0.28 4.87 -6.95
N THR A 262 0.91 3.72 -6.83
CA THR A 262 2.30 3.50 -7.30
C THR A 262 2.48 3.91 -8.76
N SER A 263 1.63 3.46 -9.67
CA SER A 263 1.68 3.86 -11.09
C SER A 263 1.39 5.34 -11.29
N HIS A 264 0.46 5.93 -10.53
CA HIS A 264 0.18 7.38 -10.59
C HIS A 264 1.38 8.24 -10.17
N LEU A 265 2.35 7.67 -9.45
CA LEU A 265 3.54 8.36 -8.99
C LEU A 265 4.72 8.20 -9.97
N MET A 266 4.95 6.99 -10.50
CA MET A 266 6.21 6.67 -11.19
C MET A 266 6.09 6.14 -12.61
N GLN A 267 4.90 6.09 -13.22
CA GLN A 267 4.72 5.46 -14.55
C GLN A 267 5.64 6.01 -15.66
N SER A 268 6.14 7.25 -15.54
CA SER A 268 7.08 7.86 -16.48
C SER A 268 8.56 7.59 -16.18
N ILE A 269 8.90 7.12 -14.97
CA ILE A 269 10.30 6.86 -14.58
C ILE A 269 10.97 5.82 -15.50
N PRO A 270 10.34 4.68 -15.84
CA PRO A 270 10.92 3.71 -16.78
C PRO A 270 11.32 4.32 -18.14
N GLY A 271 10.51 5.26 -18.65
CA GLY A 271 10.74 5.94 -19.92
C GLY A 271 11.84 7.01 -19.88
N PHE A 272 12.09 7.61 -18.73
CA PHE A 272 13.08 8.70 -18.58
C PHE A 272 14.50 8.24 -18.28
N HIS A 273 14.73 6.94 -18.10
CA HIS A 273 16.09 6.44 -17.95
C HIS A 273 16.93 6.65 -19.22
N SER A 274 18.19 7.06 -19.04
CA SER A 274 19.16 7.22 -20.11
C SER A 274 19.46 5.87 -20.76
N ARG A 275 18.97 5.67 -21.99
CA ARG A 275 19.19 4.44 -22.76
C ARG A 275 20.64 4.19 -23.15
N ASP A 276 21.52 5.18 -23.04
CA ASP A 276 22.95 4.97 -23.26
C ASP A 276 23.62 4.27 -22.07
N LYS A 277 23.03 4.37 -20.87
CA LYS A 277 23.65 3.93 -19.62
C LYS A 277 22.87 2.85 -18.88
N TYR A 278 21.55 2.80 -19.06
CA TYR A 278 20.67 1.90 -18.31
C TYR A 278 19.74 1.13 -19.23
N GLU A 279 19.51 -0.14 -18.93
CA GLU A 279 18.56 -1.04 -19.61
C GLU A 279 17.45 -1.40 -18.61
N ILE A 280 16.20 -1.11 -18.94
CA ILE A 280 15.11 -1.08 -17.94
C ILE A 280 14.13 -2.23 -18.14
N PHE A 281 13.93 -2.98 -17.06
CA PHE A 281 13.01 -4.10 -16.96
C PHE A 281 11.89 -3.76 -15.96
N CYS A 282 10.65 -4.02 -16.34
CA CYS A 282 9.49 -3.95 -15.45
C CYS A 282 8.89 -5.36 -15.30
N TYR A 283 8.84 -5.85 -14.06
CA TYR A 283 8.28 -7.14 -13.68
C TYR A 283 6.94 -6.95 -12.98
N ALA A 284 5.85 -7.23 -13.69
CA ALA A 284 4.50 -7.14 -13.13
C ALA A 284 4.15 -8.40 -12.34
N LEU A 285 3.71 -8.24 -11.10
CA LEU A 285 3.21 -9.35 -10.27
C LEU A 285 1.70 -9.58 -10.44
N THR A 286 1.01 -8.68 -11.16
CA THR A 286 -0.43 -8.73 -11.42
C THR A 286 -0.73 -8.76 -12.93
N PRO A 287 -1.83 -9.43 -13.33
CA PRO A 287 -2.29 -9.43 -14.71
C PRO A 287 -2.60 -8.01 -15.21
N ASP A 288 -2.65 -7.85 -16.53
CA ASP A 288 -3.05 -6.60 -17.16
C ASP A 288 -4.49 -6.22 -16.80
N ASP A 289 -4.68 -5.03 -16.23
CA ASP A 289 -5.99 -4.48 -15.90
C ASP A 289 -6.60 -3.64 -17.05
N ASN A 290 -5.93 -3.63 -18.21
CA ASN A 290 -6.26 -2.89 -19.43
C ASN A 290 -6.22 -1.36 -19.31
N THR A 291 -5.69 -0.85 -18.20
CA THR A 291 -5.66 0.60 -17.95
C THR A 291 -4.56 1.28 -18.75
N SER A 292 -4.71 2.59 -18.94
CA SER A 292 -3.69 3.43 -19.58
C SER A 292 -2.36 3.43 -18.82
N PHE A 293 -2.39 3.25 -17.49
CA PHE A 293 -1.19 3.17 -16.65
C PHE A 293 -0.33 1.95 -17.03
N ARG A 294 -0.94 0.76 -17.09
CA ARG A 294 -0.25 -0.48 -17.49
C ARG A 294 0.28 -0.36 -18.92
N LYS A 295 -0.53 0.17 -19.86
CA LYS A 295 -0.12 0.38 -21.26
C LYS A 295 1.07 1.33 -21.39
N LYS A 296 1.08 2.45 -20.67
CA LYS A 296 2.21 3.42 -20.69
C LYS A 296 3.49 2.78 -20.18
N ILE A 297 3.44 2.12 -19.01
CA ILE A 297 4.62 1.47 -18.43
C ILE A 297 5.16 0.40 -19.38
N LEU A 298 4.28 -0.40 -19.99
CA LEU A 298 4.66 -1.40 -20.99
C LEU A 298 5.37 -0.76 -22.19
N GLN A 299 4.81 0.32 -22.74
CA GLN A 299 5.37 1.03 -23.90
C GLN A 299 6.68 1.76 -23.61
N GLU A 300 6.83 2.30 -22.40
CA GLU A 300 8.00 3.10 -22.00
C GLU A 300 9.08 2.28 -21.30
N SER A 301 8.77 1.10 -20.79
CA SER A 301 9.79 0.11 -20.41
C SER A 301 10.42 -0.49 -21.67
N GLU A 302 11.70 -0.86 -21.59
CA GLU A 302 12.34 -1.56 -22.71
C GLU A 302 12.03 -3.04 -22.69
N HIS A 303 11.91 -3.61 -21.50
CA HIS A 303 11.44 -4.97 -21.27
C HIS A 303 10.31 -4.96 -20.26
N PHE A 304 9.17 -5.54 -20.64
CA PHE A 304 8.04 -5.75 -19.74
C PHE A 304 7.76 -7.24 -19.59
N ILE A 305 7.82 -7.76 -18.37
CA ILE A 305 7.67 -9.17 -18.05
C ILE A 305 6.49 -9.34 -17.11
N ASP A 306 5.51 -10.15 -17.52
CA ASP A 306 4.37 -10.49 -16.69
C ASP A 306 4.66 -11.74 -15.84
N LEU A 307 5.12 -11.52 -14.60
CA LEU A 307 5.37 -12.59 -13.63
C LEU A 307 4.07 -13.13 -13.01
N SER A 308 2.91 -12.52 -13.24
CA SER A 308 1.62 -13.12 -12.82
C SER A 308 1.35 -14.44 -13.54
N GLN A 309 1.94 -14.63 -14.72
CA GLN A 309 1.89 -15.87 -15.49
C GLN A 309 2.93 -16.91 -15.03
N ILE A 310 3.82 -16.55 -14.11
CA ILE A 310 4.85 -17.43 -13.53
C ILE A 310 4.61 -17.49 -12.01
N PRO A 311 3.62 -18.27 -11.53
CA PRO A 311 3.21 -18.27 -10.14
C PRO A 311 4.29 -18.85 -9.21
N ASP A 312 5.11 -19.79 -9.71
CA ASP A 312 6.24 -20.31 -8.95
C ASP A 312 7.30 -19.22 -8.73
N ASN A 313 7.71 -19.04 -7.47
CA ASN A 313 8.68 -18.01 -7.10
C ASN A 313 10.11 -18.34 -7.53
N GLY A 314 10.46 -19.63 -7.60
CA GLY A 314 11.75 -20.09 -8.08
C GLY A 314 11.94 -19.83 -9.58
N ASP A 315 10.92 -20.11 -10.39
CA ASP A 315 10.93 -19.85 -11.82
C ASP A 315 10.91 -18.35 -12.13
N ALA A 316 10.15 -17.57 -11.35
CA ALA A 316 10.15 -16.11 -11.46
C ALA A 316 11.53 -15.51 -11.13
N ALA A 317 12.20 -16.00 -10.08
CA ALA A 317 13.57 -15.60 -9.75
C ALA A 317 14.58 -16.02 -10.84
N ASP A 318 14.42 -17.22 -11.44
CA ASP A 318 15.26 -17.65 -12.56
C ASP A 318 15.10 -16.76 -13.79
N LYS A 319 13.89 -16.29 -14.07
CA LYS A 319 13.66 -15.34 -15.16
C LYS A 319 14.44 -14.05 -14.93
N ILE A 320 14.36 -13.48 -13.73
CA ILE A 320 15.08 -12.26 -13.34
C ILE A 320 16.60 -12.46 -13.42
N TYR A 321 17.10 -13.59 -12.91
CA TYR A 321 18.53 -13.90 -12.95
C TYR A 321 19.04 -14.08 -14.39
N LYS A 322 18.26 -14.76 -15.27
CA LYS A 322 18.59 -14.93 -16.70
C LYS A 322 18.61 -13.61 -17.45
N ASP A 323 17.77 -12.65 -17.06
CA ASP A 323 17.79 -11.29 -17.60
C ASP A 323 19.05 -10.51 -17.18
N GLY A 324 19.81 -11.00 -16.20
CA GLY A 324 21.07 -10.40 -15.77
C GLY A 324 20.86 -9.08 -15.02
N ILE A 325 19.76 -8.95 -14.28
CA ILE A 325 19.47 -7.75 -13.49
C ILE A 325 20.57 -7.50 -12.46
N GLN A 326 21.14 -6.30 -12.47
CA GLN A 326 22.18 -5.90 -11.51
C GLN A 326 21.59 -5.19 -10.30
N ILE A 327 20.53 -4.39 -10.48
CA ILE A 327 19.79 -3.75 -9.38
C ILE A 327 18.31 -4.11 -9.49
N LEU A 328 17.79 -4.82 -8.49
CA LEU A 328 16.38 -5.22 -8.42
C LEU A 328 15.64 -4.36 -7.39
N ILE A 329 14.59 -3.68 -7.82
CA ILE A 329 13.83 -2.72 -7.05
C ILE A 329 12.53 -3.34 -6.58
N ASN A 330 12.34 -3.40 -5.26
CA ASN A 330 11.11 -3.81 -4.61
C ASN A 330 10.21 -2.59 -4.40
N MET A 331 9.06 -2.59 -5.07
CA MET A 331 8.06 -1.52 -4.97
C MET A 331 6.83 -1.91 -4.14
N ASN A 332 6.88 -3.03 -3.43
CA ASN A 332 5.74 -3.56 -2.71
C ASN A 332 5.96 -3.58 -1.19
N GLY A 333 7.13 -4.02 -0.74
CA GLY A 333 7.34 -4.38 0.66
C GLY A 333 6.24 -5.34 1.14
N TYR A 334 5.56 -4.99 2.21
CA TYR A 334 4.45 -5.79 2.76
C TYR A 334 3.08 -5.24 2.36
N THR A 335 2.82 -5.11 1.06
CA THR A 335 1.51 -4.73 0.51
C THR A 335 0.84 -5.90 -0.22
N LYS A 336 -0.43 -5.71 -0.60
CA LYS A 336 -1.21 -6.73 -1.33
C LYS A 336 -0.53 -7.03 -2.67
N GLY A 337 -0.34 -8.32 -2.97
CA GLY A 337 0.27 -8.78 -4.22
C GLY A 337 1.81 -8.88 -4.19
N ALA A 338 2.45 -8.52 -3.07
CA ALA A 338 3.89 -8.69 -2.91
C ALA A 338 4.32 -10.16 -3.01
N ARG A 339 5.45 -10.40 -3.70
CA ARG A 339 6.13 -11.71 -3.78
C ARG A 339 7.58 -11.57 -3.29
N ASN A 340 7.73 -11.25 -2.00
CA ASN A 340 9.05 -11.02 -1.39
C ASN A 340 9.93 -12.28 -1.37
N GLU A 341 9.34 -13.46 -1.56
CA GLU A 341 10.02 -14.71 -1.82
C GLU A 341 11.01 -14.61 -3.01
N ILE A 342 10.66 -13.85 -4.05
CA ILE A 342 11.55 -13.59 -5.20
C ILE A 342 12.83 -12.88 -4.72
N PHE A 343 12.70 -11.87 -3.86
CA PHE A 343 13.84 -11.13 -3.31
C PHE A 343 14.62 -11.96 -2.30
N ALA A 344 13.95 -12.81 -1.52
CA ALA A 344 14.62 -13.72 -0.59
C ALA A 344 15.55 -14.72 -1.31
N LEU A 345 15.22 -15.09 -2.56
CA LEU A 345 16.04 -15.94 -3.41
C LEU A 345 17.29 -15.21 -3.96
N LYS A 346 17.37 -13.88 -3.85
CA LYS A 346 18.49 -13.03 -4.30
C LYS A 346 18.91 -13.23 -5.78
N PRO A 347 17.99 -13.11 -6.76
CA PRO A 347 18.32 -13.24 -8.19
C PRO A 347 19.12 -12.05 -8.75
N ALA A 348 19.30 -10.97 -7.99
CA ALA A 348 20.18 -9.85 -8.33
C ALA A 348 21.19 -9.57 -7.20
N PRO A 349 22.39 -9.03 -7.52
CA PRO A 349 23.41 -8.75 -6.52
C PRO A 349 23.08 -7.58 -5.59
N ILE A 350 22.29 -6.60 -6.06
CA ILE A 350 21.83 -5.46 -5.27
C ILE A 350 20.30 -5.43 -5.31
N GLN A 351 19.67 -5.39 -4.14
CA GLN A 351 18.22 -5.31 -4.00
C GLN A 351 17.82 -4.10 -3.16
N VAL A 352 16.85 -3.32 -3.65
CA VAL A 352 16.56 -1.99 -3.13
C VAL A 352 15.07 -1.82 -2.87
N MET A 353 14.69 -1.31 -1.69
CA MET A 353 13.33 -0.85 -1.39
C MET A 353 13.12 0.55 -1.96
N TRP A 354 12.03 0.77 -2.70
CA TRP A 354 11.71 2.08 -3.24
C TRP A 354 10.21 2.34 -3.37
N LEU A 355 9.79 3.54 -2.91
CA LEU A 355 8.50 4.18 -3.15
C LEU A 355 7.25 3.49 -2.57
N GLY A 356 6.92 2.27 -2.98
CA GLY A 356 5.59 1.70 -2.75
C GLY A 356 5.34 1.13 -1.35
N TYR A 357 6.36 1.05 -0.49
CA TYR A 357 6.22 0.65 0.90
C TYR A 357 6.83 1.68 1.87
N PRO A 358 6.04 2.30 2.77
CA PRO A 358 6.52 3.37 3.64
C PRO A 358 7.13 2.86 4.95
N GLY A 359 8.08 1.92 4.87
CA GLY A 359 8.75 1.34 6.03
C GLY A 359 9.93 0.43 5.67
N THR A 360 10.64 -0.05 6.68
CA THR A 360 11.70 -1.07 6.50
C THR A 360 11.10 -2.43 6.12
N SER A 361 11.75 -3.15 5.22
CA SER A 361 11.46 -4.56 4.99
C SER A 361 11.88 -5.43 6.17
N GLY A 362 12.81 -5.00 7.03
CA GLY A 362 13.39 -5.87 8.06
C GLY A 362 14.17 -7.07 7.50
N ALA A 363 14.31 -7.17 6.18
CA ALA A 363 14.93 -8.30 5.50
C ALA A 363 16.45 -8.13 5.41
N ASN A 364 17.18 -9.22 5.63
CA ASN A 364 18.62 -9.28 5.37
C ASN A 364 18.97 -9.48 3.88
N TYR A 365 17.96 -9.70 3.04
CA TYR A 365 18.09 -9.82 1.59
C TYR A 365 17.80 -8.50 0.86
N MET A 366 17.40 -7.42 1.55
CA MET A 366 17.27 -6.08 0.98
C MET A 366 18.47 -5.23 1.43
N ASP A 367 19.25 -4.73 0.48
CA ASP A 367 20.52 -4.05 0.75
C ASP A 367 20.30 -2.56 1.09
N TYR A 368 19.42 -1.89 0.33
CA TYR A 368 19.18 -0.45 0.45
C TYR A 368 17.71 -0.10 0.55
N ILE A 369 17.43 1.05 1.16
CA ILE A 369 16.14 1.75 1.04
C ILE A 369 16.40 3.15 0.47
N VAL A 370 15.77 3.45 -0.67
CA VAL A 370 15.81 4.79 -1.27
C VAL A 370 14.90 5.71 -0.46
N THR A 371 15.50 6.72 0.15
CA THR A 371 14.84 7.67 1.04
C THR A 371 15.50 9.05 0.91
N ASP A 372 15.30 9.96 1.87
CA ASP A 372 15.94 11.27 1.91
C ASP A 372 16.18 11.71 3.37
N SER A 373 16.95 12.78 3.54
CA SER A 373 17.38 13.28 4.85
C SER A 373 16.25 13.82 5.72
N ILE A 374 15.12 14.23 5.14
CA ILE A 374 13.96 14.72 5.89
C ILE A 374 13.09 13.55 6.34
N THR A 375 12.81 12.63 5.42
CA THR A 375 12.00 11.43 5.67
C THR A 375 12.69 10.49 6.66
N SER A 376 13.99 10.25 6.48
CA SER A 376 14.77 9.28 7.26
C SER A 376 16.10 9.89 7.70
N PRO A 377 16.08 10.81 8.68
CA PRO A 377 17.29 11.49 9.14
C PRO A 377 18.31 10.49 9.71
N ALA A 378 19.59 10.87 9.69
CA ALA A 378 20.70 9.96 10.00
C ALA A 378 20.72 9.47 11.46
N ASP A 379 20.07 10.19 12.38
CA ASP A 379 19.88 9.78 13.77
C ASP A 379 18.84 8.67 13.95
N LEU A 380 18.02 8.41 12.93
CA LEU A 380 17.01 7.35 12.92
C LEU A 380 17.39 6.17 12.03
N THR A 381 18.68 5.95 11.73
CA THR A 381 19.12 4.81 10.90
C THR A 381 18.72 3.46 11.49
N ASP A 382 18.68 3.34 12.82
CA ASP A 382 18.45 2.07 13.53
C ASP A 382 17.06 1.48 13.29
N GLN A 383 16.08 2.32 12.89
CA GLN A 383 14.73 1.86 12.56
C GLN A 383 14.66 1.03 11.27
N TYR A 384 15.73 1.02 10.46
CA TYR A 384 15.81 0.31 9.19
C TYR A 384 16.77 -0.88 9.26
N SER A 385 16.46 -1.99 8.60
CA SER A 385 17.43 -3.06 8.35
C SER A 385 18.34 -2.74 7.17
N GLU A 386 17.81 -2.02 6.18
CA GLU A 386 18.51 -1.61 4.98
C GLU A 386 19.43 -0.42 5.22
N LYS A 387 20.39 -0.25 4.31
CA LYS A 387 21.21 0.95 4.26
C LYS A 387 20.45 2.09 3.60
N LEU A 388 20.48 3.26 4.24
CA LEU A 388 19.82 4.45 3.70
C LEU A 388 20.53 4.93 2.44
N ALA A 389 19.77 5.15 1.37
CA ALA A 389 20.27 5.70 0.13
C ALA A 389 19.50 7.00 -0.19
N TYR A 390 20.16 8.14 0.00
CA TYR A 390 19.51 9.44 -0.08
C TYR A 390 19.36 9.94 -1.52
N MET A 391 18.12 10.25 -1.87
CA MET A 391 17.79 11.21 -2.92
C MET A 391 18.14 12.63 -2.42
N PRO A 392 18.59 13.53 -3.31
CA PRO A 392 19.08 14.84 -2.92
C PRO A 392 18.00 15.80 -2.39
N ASN A 393 16.72 15.54 -2.69
CA ASN A 393 15.60 16.36 -2.24
C ASN A 393 14.61 15.53 -1.42
N THR A 394 13.70 14.84 -2.09
CA THR A 394 12.78 13.87 -1.50
C THR A 394 12.85 12.57 -2.28
N PHE A 395 12.61 11.45 -1.61
CA PHE A 395 12.40 10.17 -2.29
C PHE A 395 11.03 10.09 -2.96
N PHE A 396 10.10 10.98 -2.63
CA PHE A 396 8.75 10.93 -3.17
C PHE A 396 8.69 11.59 -4.56
N VAL A 397 7.92 11.01 -5.48
CA VAL A 397 7.76 11.53 -6.85
C VAL A 397 6.30 11.44 -7.24
N GLY A 398 5.84 12.33 -8.13
CA GLY A 398 4.48 12.31 -8.66
C GLY A 398 4.45 12.59 -10.15
N ASP A 399 3.68 11.83 -10.90
CA ASP A 399 3.55 11.97 -12.36
C ASP A 399 2.52 13.04 -12.77
N HIS A 400 2.09 13.88 -11.82
CA HIS A 400 1.00 14.85 -11.98
C HIS A 400 1.22 15.82 -13.14
N ARG A 401 2.48 16.17 -13.44
CA ARG A 401 2.84 17.04 -14.57
C ARG A 401 2.43 16.45 -15.92
N TYR A 402 2.48 15.13 -16.05
CA TYR A 402 2.14 14.41 -17.27
C TYR A 402 0.69 13.91 -17.24
N MET A 403 0.19 13.50 -16.07
CA MET A 403 -1.19 13.03 -15.91
C MET A 403 -2.22 14.16 -15.98
N PHE A 404 -1.92 15.33 -15.42
CA PHE A 404 -2.88 16.42 -15.23
C PHE A 404 -2.34 17.79 -15.65
N PRO A 405 -1.76 17.95 -16.86
CA PRO A 405 -1.22 19.23 -17.32
C PRO A 405 -2.31 20.31 -17.46
N HIS A 406 -3.58 19.92 -17.71
CA HIS A 406 -4.72 20.85 -17.77
C HIS A 406 -5.01 21.52 -16.42
N LEU A 407 -4.53 20.97 -15.31
CA LEU A 407 -4.63 21.60 -13.98
C LEU A 407 -3.59 22.70 -13.75
N LEU A 408 -2.79 23.03 -14.75
CA LEU A 408 -1.99 24.25 -14.79
C LEU A 408 -2.76 25.45 -15.35
N LEU A 409 -3.85 25.19 -16.11
CA LEU A 409 -4.68 26.23 -16.71
C LEU A 409 -5.61 26.83 -15.66
N GLU A 410 -5.68 28.16 -15.63
CA GLU A 410 -6.56 28.94 -14.76
C GLU A 410 -7.23 30.04 -15.58
N GLY A 411 -8.55 30.18 -15.46
CA GLY A 411 -9.32 31.21 -16.14
C GLY A 411 -10.60 31.52 -15.38
N SER A 412 -10.96 32.79 -15.36
CA SER A 412 -12.06 33.34 -14.56
C SER A 412 -13.42 33.32 -15.25
N GLY A 413 -13.59 32.58 -16.36
CA GLY A 413 -14.84 32.55 -17.11
C GLY A 413 -15.13 33.83 -17.92
N THR A 414 -14.09 34.61 -18.23
CA THR A 414 -14.11 35.70 -19.22
C THR A 414 -13.42 35.21 -20.49
N ASP A 415 -13.98 35.50 -21.67
CA ASP A 415 -13.44 35.10 -22.99
C ASP A 415 -11.96 35.47 -23.14
N GLN A 416 -11.07 34.55 -22.78
CA GLN A 416 -9.64 34.70 -22.96
C GLN A 416 -9.11 33.44 -23.63
N THR A 417 -8.54 33.63 -24.81
CA THR A 417 -7.84 32.55 -25.53
C THR A 417 -6.41 32.51 -25.00
N GLU A 418 -6.04 31.47 -24.26
CA GLU A 418 -4.65 31.24 -23.86
C GLU A 418 -3.98 30.24 -24.81
N GLU A 419 -2.72 30.50 -25.15
CA GLU A 419 -1.89 29.64 -25.98
C GLU A 419 -1.07 28.71 -25.06
N ILE A 420 -1.20 27.39 -25.25
CA ILE A 420 -0.66 26.38 -24.33
C ILE A 420 0.64 25.80 -24.89
N LYS A 421 1.64 25.61 -24.02
CA LYS A 421 2.81 24.75 -24.31
C LYS A 421 2.71 23.48 -23.47
N VAL A 422 2.32 22.37 -24.10
CA VAL A 422 2.37 21.03 -23.49
C VAL A 422 3.77 20.45 -23.71
N ILE A 423 4.29 19.66 -22.79
CA ILE A 423 5.59 18.98 -22.96
C ILE A 423 5.29 17.50 -23.18
N ASP A 424 5.58 17.01 -24.39
CA ASP A 424 5.50 15.59 -24.77
C ASP A 424 6.76 14.84 -24.27
N SER A 425 6.56 13.60 -23.80
CA SER A 425 7.59 12.69 -23.31
C SER A 425 8.53 12.11 -24.37
N GLN A 426 8.19 12.17 -25.67
CA GLN A 426 9.02 11.55 -26.73
C GLN A 426 9.75 12.53 -27.66
N ALA A 427 9.39 13.81 -27.67
CA ALA A 427 10.10 14.82 -28.45
C ALA A 427 10.08 16.14 -27.68
N GLY A 428 11.24 16.59 -27.20
CA GLY A 428 11.37 17.81 -26.39
C GLY A 428 10.41 18.92 -26.84
N VAL A 429 9.58 19.38 -25.90
CA VAL A 429 8.61 20.47 -26.03
C VAL A 429 7.90 20.51 -27.41
N ILE A 430 6.95 19.61 -27.65
CA ILE A 430 5.98 19.83 -28.73
C ILE A 430 5.00 20.93 -28.30
N GLN A 431 5.13 22.13 -28.88
CA GLN A 431 4.09 23.16 -28.77
C GLN A 431 2.78 22.65 -29.36
N ILE A 432 1.82 22.29 -28.50
CA ILE A 432 0.43 22.14 -28.92
C ILE A 432 -0.26 23.49 -28.77
N ASN A 433 -0.24 24.30 -29.83
CA ASN A 433 -0.99 25.55 -29.93
C ASN A 433 -2.51 25.28 -29.99
N ASN A 434 -3.10 24.82 -28.89
CA ASN A 434 -4.55 24.68 -28.77
C ASN A 434 -5.13 25.92 -28.08
N LYS A 435 -6.00 26.62 -28.79
CA LYS A 435 -6.86 27.69 -28.24
C LYS A 435 -7.94 27.05 -27.37
N VAL A 436 -7.80 27.13 -26.04
CA VAL A 436 -8.85 26.68 -25.14
C VAL A 436 -9.90 27.79 -24.99
N HIS A 437 -11.17 27.42 -25.18
CA HIS A 437 -12.31 28.32 -24.99
C HIS A 437 -12.88 28.11 -23.59
N TRP A 438 -12.98 29.18 -22.81
CA TRP A 438 -13.64 29.13 -21.50
C TRP A 438 -15.16 29.09 -21.69
N PRO A 439 -15.89 28.25 -20.93
CA PRO A 439 -17.35 28.29 -20.96
C PRO A 439 -17.87 29.67 -20.50
N MET A 440 -18.94 30.14 -21.16
CA MET A 440 -19.60 31.45 -20.95
C MET A 440 -19.81 31.83 -19.47
N HIS A 441 -19.96 33.14 -19.24
CA HIS A 441 -20.22 33.82 -17.96
C HIS A 441 -20.84 32.94 -16.85
N VAL A 442 -20.16 32.82 -15.70
CA VAL A 442 -20.54 31.97 -14.53
C VAL A 442 -22.00 32.19 -14.08
N SER A 443 -22.51 33.42 -14.20
CA SER A 443 -23.90 33.79 -13.87
C SER A 443 -24.95 33.08 -14.73
N ILE A 444 -24.65 32.85 -16.01
CA ILE A 444 -25.55 32.12 -16.93
C ILE A 444 -25.59 30.64 -16.55
N ILE A 445 -24.44 30.06 -16.19
CA ILE A 445 -24.33 28.64 -15.81
C ILE A 445 -25.03 28.37 -14.47
N GLN A 446 -24.87 29.25 -13.46
CA GLN A 446 -25.58 29.15 -12.18
C GLN A 446 -27.10 29.23 -12.34
N THR A 447 -27.57 30.13 -13.22
CA THR A 447 -29.00 30.29 -13.54
C THR A 447 -29.55 29.09 -14.33
N MET A 448 -28.74 28.47 -15.20
CA MET A 448 -29.11 27.26 -15.95
C MET A 448 -29.21 26.02 -15.04
N MET A 449 -28.39 25.93 -13.99
CA MET A 449 -28.45 24.82 -13.02
C MET A 449 -29.65 24.91 -12.06
N GLN A 450 -30.06 26.11 -11.65
CA GLN A 450 -31.24 26.30 -10.80
C GLN A 450 -32.57 25.98 -11.50
N ASN A 451 -32.61 26.01 -12.84
CA ASN A 451 -33.83 25.91 -13.62
C ASN A 451 -34.09 24.52 -14.24
N SER A 452 -33.30 23.49 -13.92
CA SER A 452 -33.45 22.11 -14.44
C SER A 452 -33.64 22.01 -15.97
N LYS A 453 -33.14 22.99 -16.73
CA LYS A 453 -33.24 23.03 -18.20
C LYS A 453 -31.87 22.84 -18.83
N ILE A 454 -31.30 21.64 -18.72
CA ILE A 454 -30.32 21.17 -19.71
C ILE A 454 -30.61 19.70 -20.05
N GLN A 455 -31.33 19.52 -21.16
CA GLN A 455 -31.09 18.41 -22.08
C GLN A 455 -29.70 18.61 -22.72
N ALA A 456 -28.89 17.55 -22.71
CA ALA A 456 -27.73 17.30 -23.59
C ALA A 456 -26.86 18.52 -23.98
N GLY A 457 -25.83 18.83 -23.19
CA GLY A 457 -24.74 19.70 -23.67
C GLY A 457 -23.71 20.17 -22.66
N VAL A 458 -24.10 20.45 -21.40
CA VAL A 458 -23.20 21.13 -20.42
C VAL A 458 -23.28 20.54 -19.00
N ILE A 459 -23.90 19.36 -18.81
CA ILE A 459 -23.85 18.62 -17.54
C ILE A 459 -22.73 17.57 -17.65
N GLN A 460 -21.50 17.95 -17.29
CA GLN A 460 -20.33 17.05 -17.29
C GLN A 460 -19.54 17.10 -15.97
N GLY A 461 -20.22 17.29 -14.83
CA GLY A 461 -19.60 17.21 -13.51
C GLY A 461 -19.95 15.93 -12.75
N GLN A 462 -21.24 15.54 -12.76
CA GLN A 462 -21.75 14.38 -12.00
C GLN A 462 -22.16 13.20 -12.88
N THR A 463 -22.34 13.41 -14.19
CA THR A 463 -22.68 12.37 -15.19
C THR A 463 -21.47 11.83 -15.96
N GLN A 464 -20.25 12.28 -15.65
CA GLN A 464 -19.04 11.79 -16.32
C GLN A 464 -18.70 10.33 -16.00
N THR A 465 -19.34 9.71 -15.00
CA THR A 465 -19.28 8.25 -14.79
C THR A 465 -19.85 7.44 -15.96
N LEU A 466 -20.61 8.06 -16.88
CA LEU A 466 -21.18 7.40 -18.06
C LEU A 466 -20.49 7.77 -19.40
N ILE A 467 -19.54 8.70 -19.41
CA ILE A 467 -18.79 9.10 -20.63
C ILE A 467 -17.28 8.86 -20.50
N PHE A 468 -16.75 8.83 -19.27
CA PHE A 468 -15.43 8.27 -19.00
C PHE A 468 -15.60 6.78 -18.74
N ASP A 469 -15.64 6.00 -19.82
CA ASP A 469 -15.33 4.59 -19.73
C ASP A 469 -14.01 4.44 -18.97
N GLN A 470 -13.96 3.50 -18.03
CA GLN A 470 -12.80 3.22 -17.16
C GLN A 470 -11.55 2.81 -17.98
N THR A 471 -11.67 2.77 -19.31
CA THR A 471 -10.68 2.43 -20.32
C THR A 471 -10.02 3.63 -21.02
N VAL A 472 -10.49 4.87 -20.78
CA VAL A 472 -10.06 6.03 -21.58
C VAL A 472 -9.01 6.88 -20.83
N THR A 473 -7.77 6.81 -21.33
CA THR A 473 -6.62 7.73 -21.21
C THR A 473 -6.71 8.93 -20.25
N PRO A 474 -5.63 9.33 -19.55
CA PRO A 474 -5.42 10.73 -19.20
C PRO A 474 -5.10 11.52 -20.49
N THR A 475 -6.07 11.64 -21.40
CA THR A 475 -6.00 12.63 -22.47
C THR A 475 -6.44 13.96 -21.88
N ILE A 476 -5.72 15.03 -22.24
CA ILE A 476 -6.10 16.41 -21.91
C ILE A 476 -7.58 16.58 -22.28
N PRO A 477 -8.47 16.96 -21.34
CA PRO A 477 -9.88 17.13 -21.63
C PRO A 477 -10.07 18.09 -22.81
N ARG A 478 -10.85 17.70 -23.83
CA ARG A 478 -11.16 18.58 -24.99
C ARG A 478 -11.95 19.83 -24.59
N SER A 479 -12.59 19.81 -23.41
CA SER A 479 -13.23 20.94 -22.73
C SER A 479 -12.80 20.96 -21.26
N LEU A 480 -12.50 22.13 -20.71
CA LEU A 480 -12.11 22.27 -19.30
C LEU A 480 -13.31 22.01 -18.38
N PRO A 481 -13.25 21.02 -17.47
CA PRO A 481 -14.37 20.70 -16.59
C PRO A 481 -14.59 21.82 -15.55
N LEU A 482 -15.80 22.37 -15.53
CA LEU A 482 -16.21 23.33 -14.50
C LEU A 482 -16.36 22.62 -13.14
N THR A 483 -15.64 23.10 -12.14
CA THR A 483 -15.61 22.53 -10.78
C THR A 483 -16.05 23.61 -9.79
N LEU A 484 -17.13 23.37 -9.04
CA LEU A 484 -17.75 24.34 -8.14
C LEU A 484 -17.94 23.77 -6.74
N ARG A 485 -17.90 24.63 -5.72
CA ARG A 485 -18.17 24.26 -4.32
C ARG A 485 -19.56 23.66 -4.14
N SER A 486 -20.57 24.21 -4.80
CA SER A 486 -21.94 23.69 -4.78
C SER A 486 -22.09 22.23 -5.24
N GLN A 487 -21.21 21.72 -6.11
CA GLN A 487 -21.24 20.31 -6.56
C GLN A 487 -20.94 19.32 -5.42
N TYR A 488 -20.25 19.79 -4.37
CA TYR A 488 -19.83 19.00 -3.21
C TYR A 488 -20.47 19.50 -1.92
N SER A 489 -21.57 20.26 -2.02
CA SER A 489 -22.29 20.85 -0.88
C SER A 489 -21.41 21.74 0.01
N LEU A 490 -20.36 22.34 -0.57
CA LEU A 490 -19.45 23.22 0.16
C LEU A 490 -19.98 24.66 0.19
N PRO A 491 -19.78 25.39 1.30
CA PRO A 491 -20.16 26.79 1.40
C PRO A 491 -19.25 27.72 0.55
N GLU A 492 -19.86 28.70 -0.12
CA GLU A 492 -19.12 29.61 -1.03
C GLU A 492 -18.21 30.61 -0.31
N LYS A 493 -18.53 31.00 0.93
CA LYS A 493 -17.81 32.07 1.66
C LYS A 493 -16.96 31.60 2.83
N ALA A 494 -17.12 30.35 3.28
CA ALA A 494 -16.38 29.82 4.43
C ALA A 494 -15.01 29.27 4.01
N ILE A 495 -14.09 29.20 4.98
CA ILE A 495 -12.81 28.48 4.80
C ILE A 495 -13.09 26.98 4.69
N ILE A 496 -12.52 26.35 3.67
CA ILE A 496 -12.61 24.90 3.47
C ILE A 496 -11.30 24.26 3.88
N PHE A 497 -11.28 23.64 5.06
CA PHE A 497 -10.22 22.69 5.40
C PHE A 497 -10.53 21.35 4.72
N CYS A 498 -9.54 20.67 4.16
CA CYS A 498 -9.74 19.33 3.60
C CYS A 498 -8.74 18.30 4.12
N ASN A 499 -9.14 17.03 4.06
CA ASN A 499 -8.24 15.89 4.09
C ASN A 499 -8.85 14.76 3.27
N PHE A 500 -8.14 14.31 2.22
CA PHE A 500 -8.64 13.27 1.33
C PHE A 500 -7.94 11.91 1.49
N ASN A 501 -7.33 11.67 2.65
CA ASN A 501 -6.82 10.35 3.00
C ASN A 501 -7.98 9.40 3.32
N GLN A 502 -7.69 8.10 3.32
CA GLN A 502 -8.58 7.13 3.94
C GLN A 502 -8.68 7.41 5.45
N LEU A 503 -9.85 7.17 6.02
CA LEU A 503 -10.16 7.57 7.40
C LEU A 503 -9.29 6.88 8.46
N TYR A 504 -8.72 5.70 8.15
CA TYR A 504 -7.83 4.98 9.06
C TYR A 504 -6.58 5.77 9.50
N LYS A 505 -6.21 6.84 8.78
CA LYS A 505 -5.08 7.70 9.15
C LYS A 505 -5.43 8.76 10.20
N ILE A 506 -6.70 8.88 10.55
CA ILE A 506 -7.19 9.80 11.59
C ILE A 506 -7.26 9.04 12.91
N ASP A 507 -6.69 9.64 13.94
CA ASP A 507 -6.77 9.20 15.33
C ASP A 507 -7.43 10.28 16.20
N PRO A 508 -7.80 9.98 17.45
CA PRO A 508 -8.43 10.96 18.33
C PRO A 508 -7.62 12.26 18.51
N PRO A 509 -6.28 12.24 18.70
CA PRO A 509 -5.46 13.45 18.75
C PRO A 509 -5.54 14.32 17.48
N THR A 510 -5.56 13.70 16.30
CA THR A 510 -5.67 14.42 15.03
C THR A 510 -7.05 15.07 14.88
N LEU A 511 -8.13 14.32 15.12
CA LEU A 511 -9.48 14.90 15.04
C LEU A 511 -9.64 16.05 16.05
N LYS A 512 -9.14 15.87 17.28
CA LYS A 512 -9.17 16.90 18.31
C LYS A 512 -8.50 18.19 17.84
N SER A 513 -7.35 18.08 17.19
CA SER A 513 -6.62 19.23 16.64
C SER A 513 -7.42 19.95 15.55
N TRP A 514 -8.10 19.20 14.68
CA TRP A 514 -8.97 19.78 13.65
C TRP A 514 -10.18 20.47 14.25
N VAL A 515 -10.80 19.88 15.28
CA VAL A 515 -11.91 20.52 16.01
C VAL A 515 -11.45 21.83 16.66
N ASP A 516 -10.25 21.86 17.26
CA ASP A 516 -9.72 23.06 17.89
C ASP A 516 -9.41 24.17 16.87
N ILE A 517 -8.90 23.82 15.67
CA ILE A 517 -8.77 24.75 14.54
C ILE A 517 -10.15 25.31 14.16
N MET A 518 -11.15 24.44 13.99
CA MET A 518 -12.50 24.85 13.58
C MET A 518 -13.22 25.70 14.63
N LYS A 519 -12.95 25.52 15.92
CA LYS A 519 -13.46 26.40 16.98
C LYS A 519 -12.82 27.80 16.94
N ARG A 520 -11.55 27.89 16.53
CA ARG A 520 -10.83 29.16 16.34
C ARG A 520 -11.14 29.86 15.02
N VAL A 521 -11.67 29.13 14.03
CA VAL A 521 -12.10 29.65 12.72
C VAL A 521 -13.59 29.33 12.53
N PRO A 522 -14.52 30.13 13.09
CA PRO A 522 -15.94 29.79 13.14
C PRO A 522 -16.60 29.65 11.75
N ASP A 523 -16.21 30.50 10.80
CA ASP A 523 -16.69 30.44 9.41
C ASP A 523 -15.85 29.46 8.58
N SER A 524 -15.82 28.19 9.01
CA SER A 524 -15.12 27.11 8.29
C SER A 524 -15.83 25.77 8.35
N VAL A 525 -15.53 24.92 7.37
CA VAL A 525 -15.94 23.51 7.32
C VAL A 525 -14.73 22.60 7.10
N LEU A 526 -14.84 21.37 7.55
CA LEU A 526 -13.87 20.30 7.32
C LEU A 526 -14.43 19.32 6.29
N TRP A 527 -13.70 19.16 5.18
CA TRP A 527 -14.11 18.33 4.06
C TRP A 527 -13.29 17.04 4.00
N LEU A 528 -13.94 15.91 4.28
CA LEU A 528 -13.30 14.60 4.39
C LEU A 528 -13.72 13.64 3.27
N LEU A 529 -12.85 12.67 2.98
CA LEU A 529 -13.18 11.56 2.10
C LEU A 529 -14.07 10.53 2.83
N LYS A 530 -15.19 10.17 2.21
CA LYS A 530 -16.11 9.13 2.69
C LYS A 530 -15.57 7.73 2.35
N PHE A 531 -14.49 7.31 3.01
CA PHE A 531 -13.89 6.01 2.74
C PHE A 531 -13.20 5.36 3.96
N PRO A 532 -13.74 4.23 4.48
CA PRO A 532 -15.01 3.61 4.07
C PRO A 532 -16.22 4.39 4.58
N VAL A 533 -17.40 4.14 3.98
CA VAL A 533 -18.67 4.81 4.34
C VAL A 533 -19.01 4.65 5.83
N ALA A 534 -18.74 3.48 6.40
CA ALA A 534 -19.02 3.19 7.81
C ALA A 534 -18.28 4.12 8.80
N GLY A 535 -17.18 4.76 8.39
CA GLY A 535 -16.42 5.66 9.27
C GLY A 535 -17.06 7.04 9.46
N GLU A 536 -17.93 7.48 8.55
CA GLU A 536 -18.56 8.80 8.60
C GLU A 536 -19.34 9.03 9.91
N ALA A 537 -20.21 8.09 10.27
CA ALA A 537 -21.04 8.20 11.47
C ALA A 537 -20.18 8.27 12.75
N ASN A 538 -19.08 7.52 12.81
CA ASN A 538 -18.19 7.52 13.98
C ASN A 538 -17.43 8.83 14.10
N VAL A 539 -16.94 9.39 12.99
CA VAL A 539 -16.29 10.71 12.99
C VAL A 539 -17.27 11.80 13.42
N LEU A 540 -18.49 11.82 12.87
CA LEU A 540 -19.51 12.82 13.25
C LEU A 540 -19.90 12.73 14.73
N LEU A 541 -20.03 11.52 15.26
CA LEU A 541 -20.29 11.30 16.69
C LEU A 541 -19.12 11.83 17.56
N ALA A 542 -17.88 11.53 17.19
CA ALA A 542 -16.71 12.01 17.92
C ALA A 542 -16.58 13.55 17.87
N VAL A 543 -16.89 14.15 16.72
CA VAL A 543 -16.96 15.62 16.55
C VAL A 543 -18.01 16.23 17.49
N GLN A 544 -19.21 15.63 17.54
CA GLN A 544 -20.28 16.07 18.43
C GLN A 544 -19.86 15.99 19.91
N GLN A 545 -19.19 14.90 20.31
CA GLN A 545 -18.66 14.73 21.67
C GLN A 545 -17.55 15.73 22.03
N MET A 546 -16.92 16.36 21.03
CA MET A 546 -15.94 17.43 21.21
C MET A 546 -16.57 18.83 21.12
N ASP A 547 -17.89 18.95 21.25
CA ASP A 547 -18.67 20.20 21.21
C ASP A 547 -18.48 21.01 19.91
N LEU A 548 -18.48 20.34 18.77
CA LEU A 548 -18.53 20.96 17.45
C LEU A 548 -19.76 20.48 16.69
N ASP A 549 -20.47 21.39 16.04
CA ASP A 549 -21.64 21.04 15.21
C ASP A 549 -21.22 20.08 14.07
N PRO A 550 -21.77 18.84 14.02
CA PRO A 550 -21.45 17.88 12.97
C PRO A 550 -21.73 18.38 11.56
N SER A 551 -22.65 19.35 11.38
CA SER A 551 -22.93 19.95 10.07
C SER A 551 -21.72 20.65 9.43
N ARG A 552 -20.73 21.01 10.25
CA ARG A 552 -19.46 21.62 9.79
C ARG A 552 -18.49 20.60 9.21
N VAL A 553 -18.77 19.31 9.29
CA VAL A 553 -17.95 18.25 8.67
C VAL A 553 -18.70 17.67 7.48
N ILE A 554 -18.16 17.90 6.29
CA ILE A 554 -18.76 17.49 5.02
C ILE A 554 -17.98 16.31 4.47
N PHE A 555 -18.70 15.30 3.98
CA PHE A 555 -18.10 14.13 3.35
C PHE A 555 -18.41 14.07 1.86
N SER A 556 -17.43 13.67 1.06
CA SER A 556 -17.65 13.34 -0.35
C SER A 556 -17.14 11.95 -0.70
N ASN A 557 -17.81 11.32 -1.65
CA ASN A 557 -17.45 9.99 -2.12
C ASN A 557 -16.05 9.96 -2.74
N VAL A 558 -15.50 8.75 -2.84
CA VAL A 558 -14.33 8.49 -3.68
C VAL A 558 -14.68 8.89 -5.11
N ALA A 559 -13.79 9.68 -5.71
CA ALA A 559 -13.93 10.19 -7.06
C ALA A 559 -12.91 9.51 -7.98
N ALA A 560 -13.14 9.58 -9.30
CA ALA A 560 -12.12 9.20 -10.26
C ALA A 560 -10.84 10.02 -10.02
N LYS A 561 -9.67 9.45 -10.38
CA LYS A 561 -8.38 10.03 -10.01
C LYS A 561 -8.21 11.50 -10.46
N GLU A 562 -8.63 11.84 -11.68
CA GLU A 562 -8.59 13.22 -12.18
C GLU A 562 -9.48 14.16 -11.34
N GLU A 563 -10.73 13.77 -11.09
CA GLU A 563 -11.68 14.57 -10.31
C GLU A 563 -11.19 14.75 -8.88
N HIS A 564 -10.62 13.71 -8.27
CA HIS A 564 -10.03 13.74 -6.94
C HIS A 564 -8.94 14.82 -6.82
N VAL A 565 -8.04 14.90 -7.79
CA VAL A 565 -6.98 15.93 -7.82
C VAL A 565 -7.59 17.30 -8.11
N ARG A 566 -8.44 17.40 -9.14
CA ARG A 566 -9.04 18.66 -9.58
C ARG A 566 -9.88 19.33 -8.49
N ARG A 567 -10.72 18.57 -7.77
CA ARG A 567 -11.58 19.11 -6.72
C ARG A 567 -10.80 19.66 -5.53
N GLY A 568 -9.53 19.27 -5.36
CA GLY A 568 -8.62 19.87 -4.39
C GLY A 568 -8.46 21.38 -4.53
N ARG A 569 -8.69 21.95 -5.73
CA ARG A 569 -8.70 23.39 -6.00
C ARG A 569 -9.77 24.16 -5.23
N LEU A 570 -10.86 23.48 -4.84
CA LEU A 570 -11.97 24.09 -4.09
C LEU A 570 -11.63 24.32 -2.62
N ALA A 571 -10.66 23.58 -2.10
CA ALA A 571 -10.20 23.68 -0.72
C ALA A 571 -9.27 24.90 -0.53
N ASP A 572 -9.22 25.36 0.71
CA ASP A 572 -8.39 26.49 1.11
C ASP A 572 -7.09 26.01 1.74
N ILE A 573 -7.17 25.04 2.65
CA ILE A 573 -6.02 24.45 3.36
C ILE A 573 -6.28 22.95 3.52
N CYS A 574 -5.28 22.13 3.25
CA CYS A 574 -5.29 20.72 3.58
C CYS A 574 -4.61 20.49 4.93
N LEU A 575 -5.35 19.85 5.84
CA LEU A 575 -4.86 19.47 7.16
C LEU A 575 -4.36 18.03 7.09
N ASP A 576 -3.05 17.83 6.98
CA ASP A 576 -2.47 16.48 6.87
C ASP A 576 -2.63 15.69 8.18
N THR A 577 -2.59 14.35 8.09
CA THR A 577 -2.69 13.44 9.23
C THR A 577 -1.29 13.14 9.79
N PRO A 578 -0.94 13.54 11.03
CA PRO A 578 0.39 13.32 11.57
C PRO A 578 0.72 11.84 11.82
N LEU A 579 -0.27 11.02 12.23
CA LEU A 579 -0.08 9.59 12.49
C LEU A 579 0.52 8.85 11.28
N CYS A 580 0.01 9.16 10.10
CA CYS A 580 0.50 8.68 8.81
C CYS A 580 0.10 9.74 7.79
N ASN A 581 1.07 10.35 7.11
CA ASN A 581 0.79 11.47 6.24
C ASN A 581 0.00 11.06 5.00
N GLY A 582 -0.59 12.04 4.32
CA GLY A 582 -0.79 11.99 2.89
C GLY A 582 0.55 11.71 2.21
N HIS A 583 0.58 10.65 1.40
CA HIS A 583 1.73 10.34 0.55
C HIS A 583 1.38 10.76 -0.87
N THR A 584 0.64 9.94 -1.61
CA THR A 584 0.03 10.35 -2.88
C THR A 584 -0.98 11.49 -2.69
N THR A 585 -1.77 11.45 -1.62
CA THR A 585 -2.84 12.44 -1.36
C THR A 585 -2.30 13.86 -1.21
N SER A 586 -1.17 14.05 -0.52
CA SER A 586 -0.55 15.36 -0.39
C SER A 586 0.01 15.84 -1.73
N MET A 587 0.60 14.96 -2.55
CA MET A 587 1.01 15.30 -3.92
C MET A 587 -0.19 15.74 -4.77
N ASP A 588 -1.32 15.05 -4.67
CA ASP A 588 -2.56 15.41 -5.36
C ASP A 588 -3.04 16.82 -4.97
N VAL A 589 -3.04 17.13 -3.68
CA VAL A 589 -3.47 18.43 -3.14
C VAL A 589 -2.49 19.54 -3.50
N LEU A 590 -1.18 19.30 -3.38
CA LEU A 590 -0.15 20.27 -3.75
C LEU A 590 -0.19 20.56 -5.26
N TRP A 591 -0.43 19.54 -6.08
CA TRP A 591 -0.63 19.74 -7.52
C TRP A 591 -1.87 20.59 -7.81
N ALA A 592 -2.95 20.46 -7.03
CA ALA A 592 -4.12 21.31 -7.13
C ALA A 592 -3.86 22.78 -6.74
N GLY A 593 -2.69 23.09 -6.15
CA GLY A 593 -2.32 24.43 -5.69
C GLY A 593 -2.84 24.75 -4.29
N THR A 594 -3.19 23.72 -3.51
CA THR A 594 -3.73 23.87 -2.15
C THR A 594 -2.62 23.61 -1.12
N PRO A 595 -2.41 24.52 -0.15
CA PRO A 595 -1.44 24.34 0.92
C PRO A 595 -1.72 23.09 1.74
N VAL A 596 -0.66 22.37 2.10
CA VAL A 596 -0.72 21.23 3.04
C VAL A 596 0.01 21.65 4.30
N ILE A 597 -0.65 21.53 5.45
CA ILE A 597 -0.04 21.71 6.77
C ILE A 597 0.17 20.33 7.37
N THR A 598 1.40 20.04 7.79
CA THR A 598 1.77 18.74 8.37
C THR A 598 2.49 18.92 9.71
N MET A 599 2.61 17.83 10.47
CA MET A 599 3.40 17.78 11.69
C MET A 599 4.33 16.58 11.59
N LYS A 600 5.64 16.83 11.66
CA LYS A 600 6.63 15.76 11.58
C LYS A 600 6.58 14.89 12.85
N MET A 601 6.46 13.58 12.69
CA MET A 601 6.67 12.62 13.78
C MET A 601 7.90 11.74 13.47
N GLU A 602 7.98 10.53 14.03
CA GLU A 602 9.21 9.72 13.99
C GLU A 602 9.26 8.70 12.85
N THR A 603 8.13 8.11 12.46
CA THR A 603 8.10 7.06 11.43
C THR A 603 8.28 7.64 10.02
N LEU A 604 8.85 6.86 9.09
CA LEU A 604 8.89 7.19 7.66
C LEU A 604 7.53 7.73 7.17
N ALA A 605 6.47 6.97 7.44
CA ALA A 605 5.11 7.28 7.00
C ALA A 605 4.57 8.62 7.55
N SER A 606 5.05 9.08 8.70
CA SER A 606 4.67 10.35 9.34
C SER A 606 5.60 11.54 9.00
N ARG A 607 6.53 11.35 8.05
CA ARG A 607 7.51 12.37 7.64
C ARG A 607 7.48 12.69 6.15
N VAL A 608 6.77 11.91 5.34
CA VAL A 608 6.69 12.09 3.89
C VAL A 608 6.21 13.48 3.50
N ALA A 609 5.13 13.99 4.11
CA ALA A 609 4.62 15.33 3.78
C ALA A 609 5.60 16.44 4.16
N SER A 610 6.38 16.25 5.22
CA SER A 610 7.45 17.19 5.59
C SER A 610 8.56 17.22 4.53
N SER A 611 8.93 16.06 3.98
CA SER A 611 9.92 15.95 2.90
C SER A 611 9.43 16.58 1.60
N GLN A 612 8.16 16.36 1.25
CA GLN A 612 7.51 16.98 0.10
C GLN A 612 7.47 18.51 0.22
N LEU A 613 7.03 19.04 1.37
CA LEU A 613 6.97 20.49 1.61
C LEU A 613 8.35 21.14 1.64
N THR A 614 9.35 20.46 2.20
CA THR A 614 10.75 20.93 2.17
C THR A 614 11.25 21.02 0.74
N THR A 615 10.99 20.00 -0.09
CA THR A 615 11.37 19.99 -1.51
C THR A 615 10.62 21.05 -2.32
N LEU A 616 9.36 21.30 -1.99
CA LEU A 616 8.56 22.35 -2.63
C LEU A 616 9.02 23.77 -2.23
N GLY A 617 9.71 23.91 -1.09
CA GLY A 617 10.21 25.19 -0.56
C GLY A 617 9.28 25.88 0.45
N PHE A 618 8.50 25.11 1.22
CA PHE A 618 7.55 25.61 2.22
C PHE A 618 7.75 24.98 3.61
N PRO A 619 8.94 25.10 4.23
CA PRO A 619 9.15 24.58 5.58
C PRO A 619 8.28 25.26 6.64
N GLU A 620 7.74 26.46 6.38
CA GLU A 620 6.84 27.17 7.29
C GLU A 620 5.47 26.48 7.49
N LEU A 621 5.16 25.45 6.68
CA LEU A 621 3.95 24.64 6.80
C LEU A 621 4.18 23.32 7.57
N ILE A 622 5.38 23.14 8.14
CA ILE A 622 5.79 21.94 8.87
C ILE A 622 5.86 22.27 10.36
N ALA A 623 4.89 21.78 11.13
CA ALA A 623 4.89 21.89 12.57
C ALA A 623 5.80 20.87 13.25
N SER A 624 6.39 21.25 14.37
CA SER A 624 7.13 20.38 15.30
C SER A 624 6.30 19.97 16.52
N THR A 625 5.22 20.70 16.81
CA THR A 625 4.31 20.40 17.92
C THR A 625 2.85 20.51 17.48
N ARG A 626 1.93 19.99 18.30
CA ARG A 626 0.50 20.06 18.00
C ARG A 626 -0.04 21.49 18.04
N ASP A 627 0.43 22.28 19.00
CA ASP A 627 0.03 23.69 19.11
C ASP A 627 0.48 24.48 17.89
N GLU A 628 1.72 24.25 17.42
CA GLU A 628 2.22 24.86 16.19
C GLU A 628 1.41 24.45 14.96
N TYR A 629 1.01 23.17 14.85
CA TYR A 629 0.15 22.70 13.77
C TYR A 629 -1.18 23.45 13.73
N ILE A 630 -1.82 23.62 14.89
CA ILE A 630 -3.07 24.36 15.03
C ILE A 630 -2.86 25.84 14.69
N ASP A 631 -1.79 26.45 15.21
CA ASP A 631 -1.49 27.86 15.02
C ASP A 631 -1.17 28.21 13.57
N ILE A 632 -0.44 27.36 12.84
CA ILE A 632 -0.20 27.55 11.39
C ILE A 632 -1.54 27.54 10.64
N ALA A 633 -2.41 26.57 10.93
CA ALA A 633 -3.70 26.44 10.25
C ALA A 633 -4.61 27.65 10.52
N VAL A 634 -4.71 28.08 11.78
CA VAL A 634 -5.51 29.23 12.18
C VAL A 634 -4.94 30.52 11.59
N ARG A 635 -3.61 30.70 11.59
CA ARG A 635 -2.95 31.89 11.04
C ARG A 635 -3.32 32.13 9.58
N TYR A 636 -3.16 31.11 8.73
CA TYR A 636 -3.50 31.25 7.31
C TYR A 636 -5.00 31.34 7.07
N ALA A 637 -5.82 30.62 7.84
CA ALA A 637 -7.27 30.68 7.69
C ALA A 637 -7.88 32.03 8.12
N ALA A 638 -7.27 32.72 9.07
CA ALA A 638 -7.73 34.02 9.58
C ALA A 638 -7.34 35.21 8.69
N ASP A 639 -6.36 35.05 7.78
CA ASP A 639 -5.87 36.11 6.90
C ASP A 639 -6.03 35.72 5.41
N PRO A 640 -7.12 36.16 4.75
CA PRO A 640 -7.38 35.86 3.35
C PRO A 640 -6.29 36.36 2.39
N VAL A 641 -5.59 37.44 2.73
CA VAL A 641 -4.51 38.00 1.89
C VAL A 641 -3.29 37.11 1.98
N MET A 642 -2.88 36.73 3.19
CA MET A 642 -1.76 35.81 3.41
C MET A 642 -2.04 34.44 2.79
N LEU A 643 -3.24 33.90 2.96
CA LEU A 643 -3.64 32.63 2.33
C LEU A 643 -3.59 32.70 0.81
N LYS A 644 -4.11 33.78 0.20
CA LYS A 644 -4.05 33.97 -1.26
C LYS A 644 -2.61 34.00 -1.75
N GLN A 645 -1.72 34.73 -1.07
CA GLN A 645 -0.30 34.78 -1.40
C GLN A 645 0.36 33.40 -1.28
N LEU A 646 0.05 32.63 -0.23
CA LEU A 646 0.55 31.27 -0.05
C LEU A 646 0.12 30.36 -1.20
N LYS A 647 -1.18 30.36 -1.56
CA LYS A 647 -1.70 29.58 -2.70
C LYS A 647 -0.99 29.95 -4.01
N THR A 648 -0.78 31.25 -4.27
CA THR A 648 -0.04 31.70 -5.46
C THR A 648 1.40 31.18 -5.47
N ARG A 649 2.11 31.27 -4.33
CA ARG A 649 3.49 30.75 -4.21
C ARG A 649 3.54 29.24 -4.47
N ILE A 650 2.63 28.45 -3.89
CA ILE A 650 2.57 27.00 -4.09
C ILE A 650 2.29 26.63 -5.55
N LYS A 651 1.34 27.32 -6.19
CA LYS A 651 1.02 27.12 -7.61
C LYS A 651 2.19 27.40 -8.54
N ALA A 652 3.07 28.33 -8.20
CA ALA A 652 4.30 28.57 -8.94
C ALA A 652 5.34 27.45 -8.64
N ALA A 653 5.52 27.12 -7.36
CA ALA A 653 6.52 26.16 -6.90
C ALA A 653 6.31 24.74 -7.43
N ARG A 654 5.06 24.30 -7.70
CA ARG A 654 4.80 22.98 -8.31
C ARG A 654 5.44 22.80 -9.69
N MET A 655 5.81 23.89 -10.37
CA MET A 655 6.47 23.88 -11.69
C MET A 655 7.96 24.19 -11.62
N THR A 656 8.42 24.94 -10.62
CA THR A 656 9.81 25.39 -10.49
C THR A 656 10.63 24.58 -9.50
N SER A 657 9.99 23.87 -8.58
CA SER A 657 10.66 22.99 -7.63
C SER A 657 10.89 21.58 -8.21
N PRO A 658 11.82 20.80 -7.63
CA PRO A 658 12.05 19.42 -8.04
C PRO A 658 10.90 18.45 -7.77
N LEU A 659 9.88 18.82 -6.99
CA LEU A 659 8.88 17.88 -6.44
C LEU A 659 8.08 17.13 -7.51
N PHE A 660 7.76 17.79 -8.62
CA PHE A 660 7.03 17.21 -9.76
C PHE A 660 7.88 17.14 -11.04
N ASP A 661 9.20 17.24 -10.90
CA ASP A 661 10.15 17.07 -12.00
C ASP A 661 10.64 15.61 -12.04
N THR A 662 9.85 14.76 -12.68
CA THR A 662 10.15 13.33 -12.82
C THR A 662 11.42 13.07 -13.64
N GLN A 663 11.83 13.96 -14.56
CA GLN A 663 13.07 13.80 -15.32
C GLN A 663 14.29 14.05 -14.44
N LEU A 664 14.29 15.15 -13.69
CA LEU A 664 15.34 15.43 -12.71
C LEU A 664 15.39 14.34 -11.64
N TYR A 665 14.23 13.89 -11.18
CA TYR A 665 14.11 12.77 -10.24
C TYR A 665 14.78 11.51 -10.79
N THR A 666 14.46 11.09 -12.01
CA THR A 666 15.09 9.90 -12.64
C THR A 666 16.59 10.05 -12.74
N LYS A 667 17.10 11.22 -13.16
CA LYS A 667 18.55 11.48 -13.21
C LYS A 667 19.23 11.36 -11.84
N ASN A 668 18.57 11.81 -10.78
CA ASN A 668 19.08 11.68 -9.42
C ASN A 668 19.06 10.23 -8.93
N LEU A 669 18.00 9.49 -9.28
CA LEU A 669 17.87 8.07 -8.99
C LEU A 669 18.94 7.24 -9.72
N GLU A 670 19.22 7.56 -10.97
CA GLU A 670 20.32 7.02 -11.76
C GLU A 670 21.69 7.22 -11.10
N ASN A 671 21.97 8.45 -10.62
CA ASN A 671 23.20 8.73 -9.89
C ASN A 671 23.32 7.85 -8.64
N LEU A 672 22.21 7.62 -7.94
CA LEU A 672 22.16 6.77 -6.75
C LEU A 672 22.41 5.30 -7.09
N TYR A 673 21.78 4.79 -8.15
CA TYR A 673 22.04 3.43 -8.67
C TYR A 673 23.49 3.22 -9.08
N MET A 674 24.11 4.21 -9.72
CA MET A 674 25.53 4.13 -10.06
C MET A 674 26.45 4.12 -8.84
N LYS A 675 26.10 4.85 -7.77
CA LYS A 675 26.84 4.78 -6.49
C LYS A 675 26.74 3.38 -5.88
N MET A 676 25.54 2.79 -5.86
CA MET A 676 25.31 1.42 -5.38
C MET A 676 26.11 0.40 -6.21
N TRP A 677 26.04 0.49 -7.53
CA TRP A 677 26.73 -0.43 -8.44
C TRP A 677 28.25 -0.35 -8.30
N LYS A 678 28.83 0.86 -8.33
CA LYS A 678 30.29 1.04 -8.17
C LYS A 678 30.80 0.46 -6.86
N ARG A 679 30.03 0.61 -5.78
CA ARG A 679 30.37 0.05 -4.48
C ARG A 679 30.43 -1.48 -4.53
N TYR A 680 29.42 -2.11 -5.11
CA TYR A 680 29.39 -3.56 -5.30
C TYR A 680 30.51 -4.07 -6.23
N GLU A 681 30.76 -3.36 -7.34
CA GLU A 681 31.82 -3.67 -8.31
C GLU A 681 33.21 -3.62 -7.67
N ASN A 682 33.45 -2.66 -6.77
CA ASN A 682 34.67 -2.58 -5.96
C ASN A 682 34.78 -3.68 -4.89
N GLY A 683 33.76 -4.52 -4.75
CA GLY A 683 33.68 -5.61 -3.78
C GLY A 683 33.34 -5.17 -2.36
N GLU A 684 32.88 -3.94 -2.17
CA GLU A 684 32.46 -3.40 -0.88
C GLU A 684 31.05 -3.90 -0.50
N THR A 685 30.79 -4.07 0.80
CA THR A 685 29.45 -4.38 1.31
C THR A 685 28.56 -3.14 1.31
N ALA A 686 27.23 -3.32 1.20
CA ALA A 686 26.28 -2.21 1.27
C ALA A 686 26.50 -1.33 2.51
N ASP A 687 26.48 0.00 2.34
CA ASP A 687 26.54 0.97 3.44
C ASP A 687 25.80 2.25 3.09
N HIS A 688 25.54 3.10 4.09
CA HIS A 688 24.75 4.30 3.91
C HIS A 688 25.32 5.24 2.83
N ILE A 689 24.45 5.73 1.94
CA ILE A 689 24.75 6.75 0.94
C ILE A 689 23.98 8.00 1.33
N LEU A 690 24.61 8.87 2.14
CA LEU A 690 23.96 10.04 2.74
C LEU A 690 24.29 11.38 2.04
N ASN A 691 25.22 11.35 1.07
CA ASN A 691 25.79 12.53 0.40
C ASN A 691 25.42 12.62 -1.08
#